data_AF-A0A7V3L1V7-F1
#
_entry.id   AF-A0A7V3L1V7-F1
#
_cell.length_a   1.000
_cell.length_b   1.000
_cell.length_c   1.000
_cell.angle_alpha   90.00
_cell.angle_beta   90.00
_cell.angle_gamma   90.00
#
_symmetry.space_group_name_H-M   'P 1'
#
loop_
_entity.id
_entity.type
_entity.pdbx_description
1 polymer ?
#
loop_
_entity_poly.entity_id
_entity_poly.type
_entity_poly.pdbx_seq_one_letter_code
_entity_poly.pdbx_strand_id
1 'polypeptide(L)'
;MTTHKDAILNLVCDRDERTKGMMPGWDIELALQKALFFTPPTDFPSMLELVLSSLDREFSAGDSKLRERIVTFVLGLAESLSSPVELDHNLSRTQFHGKNALSRDRANELRTVASNQVKRWFDQDRETFLSVTARIKAEDLAANKGDNLFAGWAKKWESENGRDPYANPTDYLSCFSALYQPGMYYPDLYFAREEGKTKTQFFNDYGLQAARCRRMGSLGGTTNPVIAVAGEDDMSGIGCIWGEDATQFIRQFPNKWHEVRRLIAREQINGGHPDDWAATRFTEWVVVDAMLGLRSVFLLRGLGRVAFQLRPDWHDDEEKLTYAGGEIYARLCQRVKLFDDILLDGADGFYVELAKPRIGKSNNHFKIACTGQAALNVIRNFNAGYSPKYPDALEERMFTNTTLSYEVSQMYAAQVATDEGIADYESRTREKVDDGEGGSVVTSMIGRFNDAIRDYRVKTLLNSLPEDSKFKSIDPASIKKLTDPAINNSEFIASVRALGIDFDPMAEEDAIDRAGTLCTKRVVILLEKERGLKRTRILTASKRNFFQNTELLDVPFSTDFGNIQRMYLDLMPLRIENWKTIYEGMDENGYPIPGTIWAKRAEILAKIWPDWSRVFEKDGVKPEEYGTAIYVVPTLKQFIAMWNENVARARKFAEEAKKE
;
A
#
# COMPACT_ATOMS: atom_id res chain seq x y z
N MET A 1 18.50 6.46 33.77
CA MET A 1 18.25 5.95 32.41
C MET A 1 17.01 5.08 32.49
N THR A 2 16.01 5.34 31.67
CA THR A 2 14.81 4.49 31.52
C THR A 2 15.26 3.14 30.97
N THR A 3 14.87 2.03 31.60
CA THR A 3 15.20 0.70 31.03
C THR A 3 14.27 0.40 29.85
N HIS A 4 14.68 -0.49 28.94
CA HIS A 4 13.87 -0.83 27.75
C HIS A 4 12.43 -1.26 28.10
N LYS A 5 12.26 -2.04 29.17
CA LYS A 5 10.93 -2.44 29.69
C LYS A 5 10.14 -1.25 30.22
N ASP A 6 10.79 -0.29 30.89
CA ASP A 6 10.10 0.86 31.49
C ASP A 6 9.58 1.77 30.38
N ALA A 7 10.33 1.91 29.29
CA ALA A 7 9.88 2.63 28.10
C ALA A 7 8.64 1.97 27.48
N ILE A 8 8.61 0.64 27.33
CA ILE A 8 7.42 -0.09 26.84
C ILE A 8 6.21 0.15 27.77
N LEU A 9 6.40 -0.01 29.09
CA LEU A 9 5.32 0.19 30.07
C LEU A 9 4.81 1.63 30.09
N ASN A 10 5.70 2.62 29.98
CA ASN A 10 5.31 4.02 29.94
C ASN A 10 4.47 4.35 28.71
N LEU A 11 4.80 3.79 27.54
CA LEU A 11 4.00 3.94 26.34
C LEU A 11 2.61 3.29 26.52
N VAL A 12 2.54 2.04 26.97
CA VAL A 12 1.25 1.34 27.17
C VAL A 12 0.37 2.08 28.17
N CYS A 13 0.95 2.56 29.26
CA CYS A 13 0.22 3.24 30.33
C CYS A 13 -0.02 4.74 30.12
N ASP A 14 0.32 5.30 28.95
CA ASP A 14 0.14 6.74 28.63
C ASP A 14 0.94 7.67 29.56
N ARG A 15 2.17 7.27 29.91
CA ARG A 15 3.07 7.97 30.85
C ARG A 15 4.31 8.56 30.18
N ASP A 16 4.49 8.36 28.87
CA ASP A 16 5.61 8.93 28.13
C ASP A 16 5.23 10.33 27.59
N GLU A 17 5.72 11.39 28.22
CA GLU A 17 5.39 12.77 27.84
C GLU A 17 5.72 13.12 26.37
N ARG A 18 6.61 12.35 25.71
CA ARG A 18 6.96 12.55 24.30
C ARG A 18 5.80 12.22 23.37
N THR A 19 4.81 11.43 23.80
CA THR A 19 3.64 11.04 22.97
C THR A 19 2.53 12.09 23.00
N LYS A 20 2.68 13.17 23.78
CA LYS A 20 1.68 14.24 23.87
C LYS A 20 1.43 14.86 22.50
N GLY A 21 0.18 14.81 22.04
CA GLY A 21 -0.24 15.33 20.74
C GLY A 21 -0.09 14.34 19.57
N MET A 22 0.32 13.10 19.82
CA MET A 22 0.24 12.02 18.82
C MET A 22 -1.20 11.61 18.53
N MET A 23 -1.41 10.95 17.38
CA MET A 23 -2.70 10.33 17.08
C MET A 23 -2.99 9.19 18.09
N PRO A 24 -4.25 9.01 18.53
CA PRO A 24 -4.60 7.89 19.38
C PRO A 24 -4.12 6.54 18.82
N GLY A 25 -3.41 5.77 19.66
CA GLY A 25 -2.89 4.43 19.32
C GLY A 25 -1.46 4.40 18.79
N TRP A 26 -0.87 5.53 18.41
CA TRP A 26 0.54 5.57 17.95
C TRP A 26 1.52 5.14 19.03
N ASP A 27 1.28 5.55 20.26
CA ASP A 27 2.01 5.11 21.45
C ASP A 27 1.97 3.58 21.65
N ILE A 28 0.81 2.96 21.44
CA ILE A 28 0.66 1.50 21.52
C ILE A 28 1.41 0.80 20.38
N GLU A 29 1.34 1.30 19.14
CA GLU A 29 2.12 0.74 18.02
C GLU A 29 3.63 0.92 18.23
N LEU A 30 4.07 2.06 18.79
CA LEU A 30 5.47 2.26 19.20
C LEU A 30 5.89 1.25 20.28
N ALA A 31 5.04 1.00 21.28
CA ALA A 31 5.31 0.00 22.32
C ALA A 31 5.43 -1.41 21.73
N LEU A 32 4.50 -1.79 20.83
CA LEU A 32 4.52 -3.07 20.11
C LEU A 32 5.82 -3.23 19.32
N GLN A 33 6.19 -2.21 18.54
CA GLN A 33 7.38 -2.30 17.73
C GLN A 33 8.65 -2.34 18.58
N LYS A 34 8.70 -1.54 19.66
CA LYS A 34 9.81 -1.54 20.60
C LYS A 34 10.03 -2.92 21.22
N ALA A 35 8.96 -3.62 21.59
CA ALA A 35 9.03 -4.97 22.13
C ALA A 35 9.48 -6.00 21.07
N LEU A 36 8.91 -5.97 19.87
CA LEU A 36 9.12 -7.02 18.87
C LEU A 36 10.39 -6.86 18.04
N PHE A 37 10.78 -5.63 17.70
CA PHE A 37 11.85 -5.37 16.72
C PHE A 37 13.13 -4.82 17.35
N PHE A 38 13.06 -4.30 18.57
CA PHE A 38 14.19 -3.65 19.25
C PHE A 38 14.55 -4.34 20.58
N THR A 39 14.12 -5.59 20.76
CA THR A 39 14.56 -6.47 21.85
C THR A 39 15.32 -7.65 21.26
N PRO A 40 16.54 -7.95 21.77
CA PRO A 40 17.29 -9.13 21.36
C PRO A 40 16.50 -10.42 21.63
N PRO A 41 16.58 -11.45 20.77
CA PRO A 41 15.84 -12.70 20.97
C PRO A 41 16.15 -13.41 22.31
N THR A 42 17.38 -13.27 22.81
CA THR A 42 17.82 -13.84 24.10
C THR A 42 17.12 -13.21 25.29
N ASP A 43 16.75 -11.93 25.17
CA ASP A 43 16.22 -11.12 26.25
C ASP A 43 14.70 -11.02 26.18
N PHE A 44 14.13 -11.29 25.00
CA PHE A 44 12.70 -11.19 24.76
C PHE A 44 11.83 -12.00 25.74
N PRO A 45 12.16 -13.26 26.09
CA PRO A 45 11.36 -14.02 27.04
C PRO A 45 11.24 -13.39 28.43
N SER A 46 12.36 -12.97 29.01
CA SER A 46 12.39 -12.36 30.35
C SER A 46 11.78 -10.97 30.33
N MET A 47 12.02 -10.20 29.25
CA MET A 47 11.36 -8.92 29.01
C MET A 47 9.84 -9.08 28.96
N LEU A 48 9.33 -10.04 28.18
CA LEU A 48 7.89 -10.30 28.04
C LEU A 48 7.28 -10.65 29.40
N GLU A 49 7.88 -11.55 30.17
CA GLU A 49 7.39 -11.95 31.50
C GLU A 49 7.29 -10.74 32.46
N LEU A 50 8.32 -9.88 32.50
CA LEU A 50 8.34 -8.69 33.34
C LEU A 50 7.30 -7.65 32.92
N VAL A 51 7.12 -7.45 31.61
CA VAL A 51 6.11 -6.54 31.07
C VAL A 51 4.71 -7.06 31.40
N LEU A 52 4.41 -8.34 31.12
CA LEU A 52 3.09 -8.91 31.40
C LEU A 52 2.76 -8.89 32.90
N SER A 53 3.73 -9.21 33.77
CA SER A 53 3.54 -9.15 35.23
C SER A 53 3.26 -7.73 35.73
N SER A 54 3.86 -6.72 35.10
CA SER A 54 3.61 -5.32 35.44
C SER A 54 2.26 -4.84 34.92
N LEU A 55 1.93 -5.17 33.67
CA LEU A 55 0.63 -4.86 33.08
C LEU A 55 -0.53 -5.55 33.80
N ASP A 56 -0.32 -6.73 34.40
CA ASP A 56 -1.37 -7.39 35.18
C ASP A 56 -1.78 -6.60 36.43
N ARG A 57 -0.81 -5.98 37.09
CA ARG A 57 -1.06 -5.08 38.23
C ARG A 57 -1.78 -3.82 37.77
N GLU A 58 -1.33 -3.22 36.67
CA GLU A 58 -1.93 -2.03 36.07
C GLU A 58 -3.36 -2.30 35.56
N PHE A 59 -3.61 -3.47 34.96
CA PHE A 59 -4.94 -3.87 34.50
C PHE A 59 -5.93 -3.99 35.66
N SER A 60 -5.48 -4.63 36.75
CA SER A 60 -6.29 -4.82 37.96
C SER A 60 -6.66 -3.48 38.63
N ALA A 61 -5.73 -2.53 38.68
CA ALA A 61 -5.91 -1.24 39.32
C ALA A 61 -6.45 -0.13 38.39
N GLY A 62 -6.34 -0.32 37.08
CA GLY A 62 -6.63 0.67 36.06
C GLY A 62 -8.12 0.86 35.77
N ASP A 63 -8.42 2.00 35.15
CA ASP A 63 -9.73 2.27 34.57
C ASP A 63 -9.94 1.55 33.23
N SER A 64 -11.14 1.66 32.65
CA SER A 64 -11.47 1.01 31.38
C SER A 64 -10.55 1.44 30.24
N LYS A 65 -10.16 2.73 30.19
CA LYS A 65 -9.27 3.25 29.14
C LYS A 65 -7.88 2.61 29.23
N LEU A 66 -7.31 2.51 30.43
CA LEU A 66 -6.03 1.84 30.63
C LEU A 66 -6.13 0.34 30.30
N ARG A 67 -7.21 -0.32 30.72
CA ARG A 67 -7.45 -1.74 30.40
C ARG A 67 -7.54 -2.00 28.89
N GLU A 68 -8.24 -1.14 28.14
CA GLU A 68 -8.34 -1.24 26.67
C GLU A 68 -6.95 -1.13 26.01
N ARG A 69 -6.11 -0.19 26.49
CA ARG A 69 -4.73 -0.02 26.00
C ARG A 69 -3.88 -1.25 26.25
N ILE A 70 -3.96 -1.81 27.46
CA ILE A 70 -3.25 -3.02 27.85
C ILE A 70 -3.68 -4.22 26.99
N VAL A 71 -4.99 -4.41 26.80
CA VAL A 71 -5.52 -5.49 25.96
C VAL A 71 -5.09 -5.30 24.50
N THR A 72 -5.17 -4.08 23.96
CA THR A 72 -4.72 -3.77 22.59
C THR A 72 -3.25 -4.14 22.39
N PHE A 73 -2.37 -3.75 23.33
CA PHE A 73 -0.96 -4.08 23.28
C PHE A 73 -0.71 -5.59 23.33
N VAL A 74 -1.26 -6.32 24.31
CA VAL A 74 -0.94 -7.75 24.45
C VAL A 74 -1.63 -8.60 23.37
N LEU A 75 -2.81 -8.21 22.89
CA LEU A 75 -3.44 -8.83 21.73
C LEU A 75 -2.59 -8.65 20.47
N GLY A 76 -2.09 -7.44 20.24
CA GLY A 76 -1.15 -7.15 19.16
C GLY A 76 0.15 -7.97 19.25
N LEU A 77 0.71 -8.13 20.44
CA LEU A 77 1.86 -9.02 20.66
C LEU A 77 1.53 -10.47 20.33
N ALA A 78 0.40 -10.99 20.79
CA ALA A 78 -0.01 -12.38 20.54
C ALA A 78 -0.23 -12.65 19.04
N GLU A 79 -0.86 -11.73 18.31
CA GLU A 79 -0.97 -11.80 16.85
C GLU A 79 0.40 -11.79 16.17
N SER A 80 1.28 -10.90 16.59
CA SER A 80 2.60 -10.71 15.97
C SER A 80 3.50 -11.93 16.16
N LEU A 81 3.45 -12.54 17.35
CA LEU A 81 4.14 -13.80 17.65
C LEU A 81 3.58 -14.99 16.86
N SER A 82 2.36 -14.90 16.32
CA SER A 82 1.82 -15.89 15.38
C SER A 82 2.31 -15.71 13.95
N SER A 83 2.86 -14.55 13.58
CA SER A 83 3.30 -14.26 12.22
C SER A 83 4.79 -14.64 12.05
N PRO A 84 5.12 -15.67 11.27
CA PRO A 84 6.52 -15.99 10.98
C PRO A 84 7.23 -14.86 10.23
N VAL A 85 6.48 -14.10 9.41
CA VAL A 85 6.99 -12.92 8.70
C VAL A 85 7.45 -11.85 9.68
N GLU A 86 6.60 -11.52 10.67
CA GLU A 86 6.91 -10.47 11.63
C GLU A 86 8.11 -10.85 12.50
N LEU A 87 8.20 -12.13 12.88
CA LEU A 87 9.36 -12.67 13.57
C LEU A 87 10.64 -12.61 12.70
N ASP A 88 10.57 -12.85 11.39
CA ASP A 88 11.72 -12.80 10.48
C ASP A 88 12.31 -11.39 10.28
N HIS A 89 11.55 -10.34 10.61
CA HIS A 89 12.09 -8.98 10.63
C HIS A 89 13.06 -8.72 11.80
N ASN A 90 12.97 -9.50 12.89
CA ASN A 90 13.91 -9.41 14.00
C ASN A 90 14.09 -10.75 14.73
N LEU A 91 13.13 -11.15 15.56
CA LEU A 91 13.31 -12.19 16.58
C LEU A 91 13.81 -13.53 16.04
N SER A 92 13.35 -13.96 14.86
CA SER A 92 13.75 -15.21 14.21
C SER A 92 14.75 -15.02 13.07
N ARG A 93 15.25 -13.80 12.85
CA ARG A 93 16.17 -13.51 11.75
C ARG A 93 17.57 -14.03 12.03
N THR A 94 17.93 -15.14 11.40
CA THR A 94 19.25 -15.77 11.54
C THR A 94 20.39 -14.88 11.05
N GLN A 95 20.13 -13.99 10.09
CA GLN A 95 21.11 -13.02 9.58
C GLN A 95 21.56 -12.00 10.64
N PHE A 96 20.70 -11.68 11.62
CA PHE A 96 21.02 -10.75 12.70
C PHE A 96 21.58 -11.47 13.92
N HIS A 97 20.97 -12.61 14.27
CA HIS A 97 21.18 -13.23 15.58
C HIS A 97 21.90 -14.58 15.54
N GLY A 98 22.14 -15.13 14.34
CA GLY A 98 22.77 -16.45 14.19
C GLY A 98 22.01 -17.53 14.96
N LYS A 99 22.72 -18.25 15.83
CA LYS A 99 22.15 -19.30 16.70
C LYS A 99 21.23 -18.77 17.80
N ASN A 100 21.30 -17.47 18.09
CA ASN A 100 20.45 -16.84 19.10
C ASN A 100 19.08 -16.47 18.54
N ALA A 101 18.85 -16.59 17.22
CA ALA A 101 17.54 -16.37 16.63
C ALA A 101 16.48 -17.27 17.30
N LEU A 102 15.31 -16.69 17.57
CA LEU A 102 14.20 -17.35 18.23
C LEU A 102 13.69 -18.50 17.37
N SER A 103 13.71 -19.72 17.91
CA SER A 103 13.15 -20.88 17.23
C SER A 103 11.62 -20.80 17.13
N ARG A 104 11.04 -21.52 16.17
CA ARG A 104 9.58 -21.59 16.01
C ARG A 104 8.87 -22.11 17.27
N ASP A 105 9.44 -23.13 17.90
CA ASP A 105 8.87 -23.71 19.13
C ASP A 105 8.89 -22.69 20.27
N ARG A 106 10.00 -21.96 20.43
CA ARG A 106 10.10 -20.93 21.46
C ARG A 106 9.15 -19.75 21.19
N ALA A 107 9.01 -19.33 19.93
CA ALA A 107 8.03 -18.32 19.55
C ALA A 107 6.60 -18.77 19.87
N ASN A 108 6.25 -20.04 19.61
CA ASN A 108 4.95 -20.62 19.94
C ASN A 108 4.69 -20.66 21.46
N GLU A 109 5.69 -20.96 22.27
CA GLU A 109 5.60 -20.90 23.74
C GLU A 109 5.29 -19.48 24.21
N LEU A 110 6.06 -18.49 23.74
CA LEU A 110 5.86 -17.07 24.09
C LEU A 110 4.51 -16.54 23.62
N ARG A 111 4.09 -16.91 22.42
CA ARG A 111 2.74 -16.64 21.93
C ARG A 111 1.69 -17.20 22.88
N THR A 112 1.86 -18.44 23.34
CA THR A 112 0.90 -19.08 24.26
C THR A 112 0.82 -18.34 25.58
N VAL A 113 1.94 -17.84 26.11
CA VAL A 113 1.97 -16.99 27.30
C VAL A 113 1.16 -15.70 27.08
N ALA A 114 1.40 -14.97 25.99
CA ALA A 114 0.65 -13.75 25.68
C ALA A 114 -0.85 -14.02 25.47
N SER A 115 -1.19 -15.07 24.70
CA SER A 115 -2.58 -15.48 24.46
C SER A 115 -3.31 -15.85 25.75
N ASN A 116 -2.67 -16.60 26.65
CA ASN A 116 -3.26 -16.97 27.93
C ASN A 116 -3.47 -15.75 28.83
N GLN A 117 -2.58 -14.76 28.78
CA GLN A 117 -2.76 -13.51 29.52
C GLN A 117 -3.98 -12.74 29.03
N VAL A 118 -4.18 -12.61 27.71
CA VAL A 118 -5.38 -11.96 27.14
C VAL A 118 -6.66 -12.72 27.53
N LYS A 119 -6.64 -14.07 27.49
CA LYS A 119 -7.76 -14.90 27.94
C LYS A 119 -8.10 -14.65 29.41
N ARG A 120 -7.09 -14.60 30.27
CA ARG A 120 -7.27 -14.33 31.69
C ARG A 120 -7.91 -12.96 31.94
N TRP A 121 -7.48 -11.92 31.22
CA TRP A 121 -8.09 -10.59 31.33
C TRP A 121 -9.50 -10.53 30.73
N PHE A 122 -9.78 -11.28 29.66
CA PHE A 122 -11.14 -11.44 29.14
C PHE A 122 -12.08 -12.07 30.19
N ASP A 123 -11.62 -13.07 30.94
CA ASP A 123 -12.42 -13.68 32.00
C ASP A 123 -12.67 -12.72 33.18
N GLN A 124 -11.78 -11.74 33.39
CA GLN A 124 -11.92 -10.70 34.43
C GLN A 124 -12.80 -9.52 33.99
N ASP A 125 -12.63 -9.06 32.74
CA ASP A 125 -13.30 -7.89 32.17
C ASP A 125 -13.56 -8.12 30.68
N ARG A 126 -14.66 -8.83 30.42
CA ARG A 126 -15.10 -9.19 29.06
C ARG A 126 -15.36 -7.96 28.19
N GLU A 127 -15.96 -6.93 28.77
CA GLU A 127 -16.37 -5.72 28.04
C GLU A 127 -15.17 -4.96 27.48
N THR A 128 -14.06 -4.89 28.22
CA THR A 128 -12.82 -4.30 27.72
C THR A 128 -12.35 -4.97 26.44
N PHE A 129 -12.29 -6.31 26.42
CA PHE A 129 -11.86 -7.04 25.24
C PHE A 129 -12.81 -6.82 24.06
N LEU A 130 -14.12 -6.89 24.30
CA LEU A 130 -15.13 -6.66 23.27
C LEU A 130 -15.05 -5.24 22.71
N SER A 131 -14.77 -4.22 23.53
CA SER A 131 -14.53 -2.84 23.06
C SER A 131 -13.33 -2.77 22.12
N VAL A 132 -12.22 -3.43 22.47
CA VAL A 132 -11.01 -3.49 21.63
C VAL A 132 -11.29 -4.20 20.30
N THR A 133 -11.84 -5.42 20.33
CA THR A 133 -12.09 -6.17 19.09
C THR A 133 -13.20 -5.54 18.23
N ALA A 134 -14.14 -4.81 18.82
CA ALA A 134 -15.16 -4.11 18.07
C ALA A 134 -14.58 -2.93 17.26
N ARG A 135 -13.57 -2.21 17.79
CA ARG A 135 -12.83 -1.19 17.01
C ARG A 135 -12.07 -1.82 15.84
N ILE A 136 -11.44 -2.96 16.06
CA ILE A 136 -10.75 -3.71 14.99
C ILE A 136 -11.76 -4.17 13.93
N LYS A 137 -12.90 -4.73 14.35
CA LYS A 137 -14.01 -5.12 13.46
C LYS A 137 -14.53 -3.92 12.66
N ALA A 138 -14.64 -2.74 13.28
CA ALA A 138 -15.06 -1.53 12.59
C ALA A 138 -14.08 -1.15 11.48
N GLU A 139 -12.76 -1.18 11.76
CA GLU A 139 -11.73 -0.95 10.73
C GLU A 139 -11.76 -2.02 9.61
N ASP A 140 -12.11 -3.26 9.93
CA ASP A 140 -12.25 -4.34 8.94
C ASP A 140 -13.48 -4.16 8.05
N LEU A 141 -14.58 -3.69 8.62
CA LEU A 141 -15.83 -3.42 7.91
C LEU A 141 -15.83 -2.06 7.18
N ALA A 142 -14.89 -1.17 7.48
CA ALA A 142 -14.86 0.21 6.97
C ALA A 142 -14.68 0.34 5.46
N ALA A 143 -14.47 -0.74 4.69
CA ALA A 143 -14.11 -0.62 3.28
C ALA A 143 -15.25 -0.12 2.37
N ASN A 144 -15.04 1.00 1.64
CA ASN A 144 -15.97 1.49 0.60
C ASN A 144 -15.62 1.04 -0.82
N LYS A 145 -14.39 0.57 -1.08
CA LYS A 145 -13.91 0.22 -2.43
C LYS A 145 -13.74 -1.27 -2.70
N GLY A 146 -14.13 -2.12 -1.76
CA GLY A 146 -14.10 -3.56 -1.96
C GLY A 146 -14.09 -4.34 -0.66
N ASP A 147 -14.32 -5.64 -0.77
CA ASP A 147 -14.25 -6.57 0.36
C ASP A 147 -12.79 -6.66 0.83
N ASN A 148 -12.48 -6.09 2.00
CA ASN A 148 -11.16 -6.17 2.63
C ASN A 148 -10.83 -7.64 2.96
N LEU A 149 -9.60 -8.07 2.68
CA LEU A 149 -9.10 -9.42 3.02
C LEU A 149 -9.41 -9.85 4.45
N PHE A 150 -9.25 -8.98 5.45
CA PHE A 150 -9.51 -9.33 6.86
C PHE A 150 -11.00 -9.57 7.15
N ALA A 151 -11.88 -8.75 6.58
CA ALA A 151 -13.32 -8.95 6.69
C ALA A 151 -13.77 -10.22 5.94
N GLY A 152 -13.28 -10.41 4.71
CA GLY A 152 -13.52 -11.63 3.92
C GLY A 152 -13.02 -12.89 4.63
N TRP A 153 -11.84 -12.82 5.26
CA TRP A 153 -11.27 -13.91 6.06
C TRP A 153 -12.11 -14.21 7.31
N ALA A 154 -12.50 -13.18 8.06
CA ALA A 154 -13.35 -13.34 9.23
C ALA A 154 -14.69 -14.01 8.89
N LYS A 155 -15.32 -13.60 7.77
CA LYS A 155 -16.57 -14.22 7.28
C LYS A 155 -16.38 -15.66 6.85
N LYS A 156 -15.30 -15.95 6.11
CA LYS A 156 -14.95 -17.32 5.73
C LYS A 156 -14.78 -18.18 6.99
N TRP A 157 -14.03 -17.69 7.97
CA TRP A 157 -13.84 -18.37 9.25
C TRP A 157 -15.17 -18.67 9.93
N GLU A 158 -16.00 -17.64 10.12
CA GLU A 158 -17.31 -17.74 10.77
C GLU A 158 -18.19 -18.78 10.07
N SER A 159 -18.20 -18.80 8.73
CA SER A 159 -18.95 -19.78 7.95
C SER A 159 -18.46 -21.23 8.14
N GLU A 160 -17.16 -21.43 8.32
CA GLU A 160 -16.55 -22.77 8.44
C GLU A 160 -16.73 -23.40 9.82
N ASN A 161 -16.97 -22.57 10.85
CA ASN A 161 -16.87 -23.01 12.24
C ASN A 161 -18.04 -22.55 13.11
N GLY A 162 -18.94 -21.70 12.58
CA GLY A 162 -20.16 -21.25 13.23
C GLY A 162 -19.96 -20.30 14.42
N ARG A 163 -18.86 -19.56 14.49
CA ARG A 163 -18.54 -18.64 15.60
C ARG A 163 -17.98 -17.32 15.10
N ASP A 164 -18.41 -16.20 15.71
CA ASP A 164 -17.88 -14.86 15.42
C ASP A 164 -16.42 -14.77 15.93
N PRO A 165 -15.42 -14.55 15.05
CA PRO A 165 -14.03 -14.46 15.47
C PRO A 165 -13.77 -13.31 16.45
N TYR A 166 -14.60 -12.26 16.50
CA TYR A 166 -14.39 -11.13 17.42
C TYR A 166 -14.97 -11.35 18.82
N ALA A 167 -15.67 -12.46 19.06
CA ALA A 167 -16.44 -12.68 20.29
C ALA A 167 -15.60 -13.02 21.53
N ASN A 168 -14.41 -13.61 21.35
CA ASN A 168 -13.49 -13.95 22.44
C ASN A 168 -12.04 -14.08 21.95
N PRO A 169 -11.03 -14.05 22.85
CA PRO A 169 -9.63 -14.09 22.45
C PRO A 169 -9.20 -15.37 21.73
N THR A 170 -9.82 -16.51 22.07
CA THR A 170 -9.45 -17.80 21.45
C THR A 170 -9.83 -17.80 19.98
N ASP A 171 -11.05 -17.38 19.65
CA ASP A 171 -11.54 -17.37 18.28
C ASP A 171 -10.86 -16.28 17.45
N TYR A 172 -10.65 -15.11 18.04
CA TYR A 172 -9.94 -14.01 17.38
C TYR A 172 -8.52 -14.42 16.99
N LEU A 173 -7.75 -14.93 17.96
CA LEU A 173 -6.36 -15.32 17.71
C LEU A 173 -6.29 -16.52 16.78
N SER A 174 -7.19 -17.51 16.91
CA SER A 174 -7.22 -18.66 15.99
C SER A 174 -7.53 -18.24 14.56
N CYS A 175 -8.44 -17.28 14.38
CA CYS A 175 -8.81 -16.75 13.08
C CYS A 175 -7.66 -16.04 12.38
N PHE A 176 -7.14 -14.98 12.98
CA PHE A 176 -6.14 -14.15 12.30
C PHE A 176 -4.75 -14.79 12.28
N SER A 177 -4.41 -15.63 13.27
CA SER A 177 -3.14 -16.39 13.21
C SER A 177 -3.09 -17.33 12.02
N ALA A 178 -4.23 -17.91 11.62
CA ALA A 178 -4.29 -18.81 10.46
C ALA A 178 -3.98 -18.08 9.14
N LEU A 179 -4.39 -16.82 9.00
CA LEU A 179 -4.09 -15.99 7.82
C LEU A 179 -2.58 -15.68 7.69
N TYR A 180 -1.85 -15.70 8.79
CA TYR A 180 -0.41 -15.39 8.81
C TYR A 180 0.51 -16.61 8.61
N GLN A 181 -0.04 -17.83 8.52
CA GLN A 181 0.76 -19.05 8.46
C GLN A 181 1.35 -19.33 7.06
N PRO A 182 2.44 -20.13 6.98
CA PRO A 182 2.91 -20.71 5.71
C PRO A 182 1.80 -21.53 5.04
N GLY A 183 1.77 -21.52 3.71
CA GLY A 183 0.66 -22.05 2.89
C GLY A 183 -0.38 -21.00 2.53
N MET A 184 -0.29 -19.78 3.08
CA MET A 184 -1.05 -18.61 2.65
C MET A 184 -0.23 -17.81 1.63
N TYR A 185 -0.88 -17.25 0.62
CA TYR A 185 -0.20 -16.65 -0.53
C TYR A 185 0.80 -15.54 -0.15
N TYR A 186 0.40 -14.60 0.72
CA TYR A 186 1.24 -13.45 1.07
C TYR A 186 2.44 -13.83 1.95
N PRO A 187 2.29 -14.65 3.02
CA PRO A 187 3.44 -15.21 3.73
C PRO A 187 4.37 -16.03 2.83
N ASP A 188 3.84 -16.89 1.96
CA ASP A 188 4.66 -17.70 1.05
C ASP A 188 5.42 -16.83 0.05
N LEU A 189 4.79 -15.77 -0.46
CA LEU A 189 5.44 -14.77 -1.31
C LEU A 189 6.59 -14.06 -0.57
N TYR A 190 6.39 -13.68 0.70
CA TYR A 190 7.43 -13.06 1.50
C TYR A 190 8.65 -13.97 1.64
N PHE A 191 8.45 -15.24 2.01
CA PHE A 191 9.56 -16.18 2.19
C PHE A 191 10.19 -16.61 0.86
N ALA A 192 9.41 -16.74 -0.22
CA ALA A 192 9.97 -16.94 -1.55
C ALA A 192 10.91 -15.80 -1.95
N ARG A 193 10.63 -14.55 -1.54
CA ARG A 193 11.54 -13.42 -1.72
C ARG A 193 12.79 -13.55 -0.86
N GLU A 194 12.66 -13.81 0.45
CA GLU A 194 13.82 -13.98 1.33
C GLU A 194 14.75 -15.12 0.89
N GLU A 195 14.19 -16.16 0.25
CA GLU A 195 14.92 -17.29 -0.35
C GLU A 195 15.50 -16.99 -1.74
N GLY A 196 15.28 -15.80 -2.30
CA GLY A 196 15.76 -15.39 -3.62
C GLY A 196 15.05 -16.04 -4.81
N LYS A 197 13.90 -16.69 -4.58
CA LYS A 197 13.07 -17.30 -5.65
C LYS A 197 12.37 -16.24 -6.49
N THR A 198 12.10 -15.07 -5.92
CA THR A 198 11.49 -13.92 -6.58
C THR A 198 12.01 -12.61 -5.99
N LYS A 199 11.96 -11.54 -6.77
CA LYS A 199 12.15 -10.15 -6.29
C LYS A 199 10.83 -9.48 -5.90
N THR A 200 9.70 -10.18 -6.05
CA THR A 200 8.38 -9.58 -5.80
C THR A 200 8.24 -9.16 -4.34
N GLN A 201 7.93 -7.88 -4.17
CA GLN A 201 7.51 -7.27 -2.91
C GLN A 201 6.03 -6.93 -3.00
N PHE A 202 5.32 -7.11 -1.88
CA PHE A 202 3.92 -6.74 -1.76
C PHE A 202 3.79 -5.41 -0.99
N PHE A 203 3.07 -4.45 -1.58
CA PHE A 203 2.74 -3.14 -1.03
C PHE A 203 1.23 -3.04 -0.78
N ASN A 204 0.83 -2.37 0.30
CA ASN A 204 -0.57 -2.17 0.64
C ASN A 204 -1.11 -0.81 0.17
N ASP A 205 -2.21 -0.79 -0.58
CA ASP A 205 -2.91 0.44 -0.99
C ASP A 205 -3.95 0.88 0.07
N TYR A 206 -3.58 0.94 1.35
CA TYR A 206 -4.44 1.50 2.40
C TYR A 206 -3.69 1.79 3.70
N GLY A 207 -3.74 3.05 4.17
CA GLY A 207 -2.97 3.49 5.33
C GLY A 207 -3.43 2.87 6.66
N LEU A 208 -4.74 2.64 6.82
CA LEU A 208 -5.35 2.28 8.11
C LEU A 208 -4.85 0.97 8.72
N GLN A 209 -4.36 0.04 7.90
CA GLN A 209 -4.03 -1.32 8.35
C GLN A 209 -2.58 -1.73 8.03
N ALA A 210 -1.68 -0.76 7.75
CA ALA A 210 -0.29 -1.03 7.40
C ALA A 210 0.42 -1.98 8.40
N ALA A 211 0.21 -1.79 9.71
CA ALA A 211 0.78 -2.64 10.75
C ALA A 211 0.24 -4.09 10.70
N ARG A 212 -1.04 -4.31 10.37
CA ARG A 212 -1.60 -5.67 10.20
C ARG A 212 -1.12 -6.31 8.91
N CYS A 213 -1.01 -5.55 7.81
CA CYS A 213 -0.49 -6.05 6.55
C CYS A 213 0.99 -6.47 6.63
N ARG A 214 1.78 -5.81 7.47
CA ARG A 214 3.16 -6.21 7.79
C ARG A 214 3.22 -7.68 8.25
N ARG A 215 2.23 -8.14 9.04
CA ARG A 215 2.13 -9.53 9.53
C ARG A 215 1.96 -10.57 8.42
N MET A 216 1.48 -10.15 7.25
CA MET A 216 1.32 -11.01 6.07
C MET A 216 2.46 -10.88 5.06
N GLY A 217 3.40 -9.96 5.25
CA GLY A 217 4.53 -9.76 4.32
C GLY A 217 4.52 -8.46 3.54
N SER A 218 3.64 -7.51 3.87
CA SER A 218 3.68 -6.19 3.23
C SER A 218 4.97 -5.45 3.61
N LEU A 219 5.67 -4.93 2.60
CA LEU A 219 6.94 -4.21 2.72
C LEU A 219 6.86 -2.75 2.28
N GLY A 220 5.65 -2.23 2.12
CA GLY A 220 5.45 -0.85 1.70
C GLY A 220 3.97 -0.50 1.68
N GLY A 221 3.70 0.79 1.57
CA GLY A 221 2.35 1.33 1.47
C GLY A 221 2.25 2.28 0.29
N THR A 222 1.05 2.40 -0.29
CA THR A 222 0.74 3.55 -1.11
C THR A 222 -0.46 4.28 -0.53
N THR A 223 -0.23 5.55 -0.18
CA THR A 223 -1.24 6.47 0.33
C THR A 223 -1.22 7.70 -0.58
N ASN A 224 -2.38 8.21 -0.94
CA ASN A 224 -2.52 9.45 -1.69
C ASN A 224 -3.76 10.20 -1.17
N PRO A 225 -3.97 11.48 -1.53
CA PRO A 225 -5.15 12.21 -1.09
C PRO A 225 -6.47 11.48 -1.38
N VAL A 226 -6.55 10.74 -2.50
CA VAL A 226 -7.72 9.92 -2.85
C VAL A 226 -7.97 8.83 -1.80
N ILE A 227 -6.91 8.13 -1.37
CA ILE A 227 -6.95 7.08 -0.34
C ILE A 227 -7.20 7.69 1.04
N ALA A 228 -6.63 8.85 1.35
CA ALA A 228 -6.86 9.53 2.63
C ALA A 228 -8.32 9.97 2.79
N VAL A 229 -8.89 10.62 1.77
CA VAL A 229 -10.31 11.02 1.73
C VAL A 229 -11.22 9.79 1.78
N ALA A 230 -10.91 8.75 1.00
CA ALA A 230 -11.68 7.51 1.04
C ALA A 230 -11.60 6.83 2.42
N GLY A 231 -10.42 6.77 3.05
CA GLY A 231 -10.25 6.19 4.39
C GLY A 231 -11.03 6.92 5.49
N GLU A 232 -11.23 8.24 5.33
CA GLU A 232 -12.12 9.02 6.18
C GLU A 232 -13.59 8.66 5.97
N ASP A 233 -14.01 8.50 4.71
CA ASP A 233 -15.38 8.08 4.34
C ASP A 233 -15.69 6.67 4.82
N ASP A 234 -14.72 5.78 4.67
CA ASP A 234 -14.71 4.39 5.11
C ASP A 234 -15.07 4.32 6.61
N MET A 235 -14.34 5.09 7.43
CA MET A 235 -14.57 5.18 8.88
C MET A 235 -15.82 6.00 9.29
N SER A 236 -16.58 6.53 8.32
CA SER A 236 -17.89 7.16 8.55
C SER A 236 -19.06 6.29 8.08
N GLY A 237 -18.77 5.14 7.47
CA GLY A 237 -19.74 4.23 6.86
C GLY A 237 -20.38 4.78 5.58
N ILE A 238 -19.87 5.87 5.00
CA ILE A 238 -20.40 6.44 3.75
C ILE A 238 -20.07 5.50 2.60
N GLY A 239 -21.08 4.86 2.01
CA GLY A 239 -20.84 3.96 0.87
C GLY A 239 -20.32 2.58 1.26
N CYS A 240 -20.49 2.17 2.53
CA CYS A 240 -20.10 0.85 3.01
C CYS A 240 -20.82 -0.25 2.21
N ILE A 241 -20.03 -1.14 1.59
CA ILE A 241 -20.55 -2.19 0.69
C ILE A 241 -21.25 -3.33 1.43
N TRP A 242 -21.15 -3.36 2.76
CA TRP A 242 -21.67 -4.43 3.61
C TRP A 242 -23.10 -4.20 4.09
N GLY A 243 -23.73 -3.11 3.65
CA GLY A 243 -25.11 -2.78 3.95
C GLY A 243 -25.27 -1.93 5.21
N GLU A 244 -26.53 -1.70 5.57
CA GLU A 244 -26.92 -0.75 6.62
C GLU A 244 -26.44 -1.20 8.01
N ASP A 245 -26.50 -2.50 8.33
CA ASP A 245 -26.08 -3.00 9.65
C ASP A 245 -24.59 -2.73 9.91
N ALA A 246 -23.73 -2.96 8.92
CA ALA A 246 -22.30 -2.65 9.02
C ALA A 246 -22.06 -1.14 9.12
N THR A 247 -22.84 -0.33 8.37
CA THR A 247 -22.79 1.13 8.44
C THR A 247 -23.14 1.63 9.84
N GLN A 248 -24.20 1.09 10.44
CA GLN A 248 -24.61 1.43 11.81
C GLN A 248 -23.57 0.99 12.82
N PHE A 249 -22.97 -0.20 12.66
CA PHE A 249 -21.90 -0.68 13.52
C PHE A 249 -20.69 0.25 13.48
N ILE A 250 -20.19 0.63 12.30
CA ILE A 250 -19.04 1.54 12.14
C ILE A 250 -19.29 2.88 12.84
N ARG A 251 -20.49 3.44 12.68
CA ARG A 251 -20.87 4.74 13.26
C ARG A 251 -20.94 4.76 14.79
N GLN A 252 -20.93 3.61 15.45
CA GLN A 252 -20.85 3.53 16.92
C GLN A 252 -19.43 3.84 17.43
N PHE A 253 -18.42 3.78 16.56
CA PHE A 253 -17.02 3.98 16.94
C PHE A 253 -16.51 5.36 16.51
N PRO A 254 -15.62 6.00 17.30
CA PRO A 254 -15.04 7.28 16.91
C PRO A 254 -14.24 7.18 15.60
N ASN A 255 -14.54 8.07 14.65
CA ASN A 255 -13.73 8.21 13.45
C ASN A 255 -12.45 8.99 13.80
N LYS A 256 -11.33 8.26 13.99
CA LYS A 256 -10.04 8.86 14.37
C LYS A 256 -9.57 9.96 13.41
N TRP A 257 -9.92 9.88 12.13
CA TRP A 257 -9.56 10.89 11.14
C TRP A 257 -10.30 12.21 11.33
N HIS A 258 -11.54 12.15 11.82
CA HIS A 258 -12.32 13.34 12.14
C HIS A 258 -11.65 14.14 13.27
N GLU A 259 -11.11 13.48 14.30
CA GLU A 259 -10.37 14.18 15.36
C GLU A 259 -9.07 14.82 14.83
N VAL A 260 -8.35 14.13 13.95
CA VAL A 260 -7.17 14.70 13.27
C VAL A 260 -7.55 15.95 12.47
N ARG A 261 -8.69 15.94 11.76
CA ARG A 261 -9.19 17.12 11.05
C ARG A 261 -9.44 18.30 11.97
N ARG A 262 -10.06 18.08 13.14
CA ARG A 262 -10.30 19.14 14.14
C ARG A 262 -9.00 19.74 14.67
N LEU A 263 -7.99 18.90 14.95
CA LEU A 263 -6.68 19.36 15.38
C LEU A 263 -6.02 20.25 14.31
N ILE A 264 -6.02 19.80 13.05
CA ILE A 264 -5.46 20.54 11.93
C ILE A 264 -6.24 21.84 11.69
N ALA A 265 -7.56 21.83 11.81
CA ALA A 265 -8.39 23.02 11.65
C ALA A 265 -8.07 24.10 12.70
N ARG A 266 -7.82 23.71 13.95
CA ARG A 266 -7.36 24.64 15.00
C ARG A 266 -5.99 25.24 14.66
N GLU A 267 -5.04 24.44 14.19
CA GLU A 267 -3.73 24.93 13.72
C GLU A 267 -3.89 25.86 12.52
N GLN A 268 -4.77 25.51 11.57
CA GLN A 268 -5.08 26.30 10.39
C GLN A 268 -5.60 27.70 10.77
N ILE A 269 -6.56 27.78 11.67
CA ILE A 269 -7.17 29.05 12.11
C ILE A 269 -6.14 29.89 12.87
N ASN A 270 -5.45 29.29 13.85
CA ASN A 270 -4.50 30.00 14.70
C ASN A 270 -3.29 30.53 13.91
N GLY A 271 -2.85 29.78 12.90
CA GLY A 271 -1.72 30.15 12.04
C GLY A 271 -2.09 30.99 10.81
N GLY A 272 -3.38 31.21 10.54
CA GLY A 272 -3.84 31.91 9.33
C GLY A 272 -3.52 31.16 8.04
N HIS A 273 -3.50 29.82 8.08
CA HIS A 273 -3.13 28.99 6.93
C HIS A 273 -4.30 28.77 5.96
N PRO A 274 -4.02 28.60 4.65
CA PRO A 274 -5.05 28.32 3.65
C PRO A 274 -5.61 26.89 3.75
N ASP A 275 -6.76 26.64 3.12
CA ASP A 275 -7.45 25.34 3.15
C ASP A 275 -6.59 24.21 2.54
N ASP A 276 -5.81 24.51 1.51
CA ASP A 276 -4.95 23.54 0.84
C ASP A 276 -3.71 23.16 1.66
N TRP A 277 -3.24 24.05 2.53
CA TRP A 277 -2.28 23.69 3.57
C TRP A 277 -2.87 22.65 4.51
N ALA A 278 -4.09 22.84 5.01
CA ALA A 278 -4.75 21.90 5.92
C ALA A 278 -5.05 20.54 5.25
N ALA A 279 -5.44 20.55 3.97
CA ALA A 279 -5.59 19.35 3.16
C ALA A 279 -4.27 18.58 2.99
N THR A 280 -3.16 19.31 2.77
CA THR A 280 -1.81 18.74 2.71
C THR A 280 -1.45 18.12 4.06
N ARG A 281 -1.63 18.85 5.15
CA ARG A 281 -1.38 18.37 6.52
C ARG A 281 -2.13 17.08 6.81
N PHE A 282 -3.42 17.00 6.48
CA PHE A 282 -4.20 15.78 6.70
C PHE A 282 -3.60 14.58 5.96
N THR A 283 -3.21 14.77 4.70
CA THR A 283 -2.52 13.73 3.92
C THR A 283 -1.21 13.31 4.57
N GLU A 284 -0.43 14.26 5.12
CA GLU A 284 0.80 13.93 5.85
C GLU A 284 0.52 13.07 7.08
N TRP A 285 -0.53 13.34 7.85
CA TRP A 285 -0.88 12.54 9.03
C TRP A 285 -1.25 11.10 8.67
N VAL A 286 -2.04 10.90 7.60
CA VAL A 286 -2.39 9.55 7.11
C VAL A 286 -1.14 8.81 6.61
N VAL A 287 -0.21 9.51 5.95
CA VAL A 287 1.06 8.92 5.51
C VAL A 287 1.95 8.58 6.70
N VAL A 288 2.02 9.43 7.73
CA VAL A 288 2.81 9.20 8.94
C VAL A 288 2.27 8.01 9.74
N ASP A 289 0.94 7.83 9.79
CA ASP A 289 0.32 6.65 10.41
C ASP A 289 0.79 5.35 9.74
N ALA A 290 0.74 5.30 8.40
CA ALA A 290 1.23 4.16 7.64
C ALA A 290 2.76 3.99 7.76
N MET A 291 3.53 5.08 7.83
CA MET A 291 4.97 5.03 8.06
C MET A 291 5.31 4.44 9.40
N LEU A 292 4.56 4.82 10.45
CA LEU A 292 4.73 4.25 11.78
C LEU A 292 4.53 2.74 11.70
N GLY A 293 3.45 2.26 11.08
CA GLY A 293 3.19 0.83 10.87
C GLY A 293 4.26 0.06 10.08
N LEU A 294 5.24 0.71 9.46
CA LEU A 294 6.36 0.07 8.75
C LEU A 294 7.74 0.53 9.27
N ARG A 295 7.77 1.31 10.37
CA ARG A 295 8.97 2.03 10.79
C ARG A 295 10.10 1.10 11.22
N SER A 296 9.80 0.07 12.00
CA SER A 296 10.79 -0.95 12.38
C SER A 296 11.44 -1.63 11.18
N VAL A 297 10.64 -1.99 10.18
CA VAL A 297 11.13 -2.61 8.93
C VAL A 297 12.04 -1.65 8.17
N PHE A 298 11.70 -0.36 8.14
CA PHE A 298 12.57 0.66 7.55
C PHE A 298 13.88 0.82 8.31
N LEU A 299 13.85 1.01 9.62
CA LEU A 299 15.06 1.19 10.43
C LEU A 299 16.01 -0.01 10.30
N LEU A 300 15.48 -1.23 10.42
CA LEU A 300 16.29 -2.45 10.42
C LEU A 300 16.75 -2.88 9.02
N ARG A 301 15.93 -2.66 7.98
CA ARG A 301 16.16 -3.26 6.65
C ARG A 301 16.22 -2.28 5.49
N GLY A 302 15.86 -1.00 5.68
CA GLY A 302 15.74 -0.03 4.60
C GLY A 302 14.56 -0.27 3.64
N LEU A 303 13.59 -1.09 4.07
CA LEU A 303 12.35 -1.39 3.34
C LEU A 303 11.18 -0.62 3.97
N GLY A 304 9.91 -0.91 3.65
CA GLY A 304 8.78 -0.31 4.35
C GLY A 304 8.46 1.14 3.92
N ARG A 305 8.67 1.48 2.64
CA ARG A 305 8.38 2.82 2.14
C ARG A 305 6.90 3.06 1.90
N VAL A 306 6.43 4.27 2.22
CA VAL A 306 5.03 4.70 2.05
C VAL A 306 4.94 5.85 1.06
N ALA A 307 4.11 5.70 0.01
CA ALA A 307 3.94 6.78 -0.95
C ALA A 307 3.20 7.99 -0.34
N PHE A 308 3.67 9.20 -0.66
CA PHE A 308 2.98 10.48 -0.48
C PHE A 308 2.79 11.10 -1.88
N GLN A 309 1.55 11.25 -2.34
CA GLN A 309 1.28 11.87 -3.63
C GLN A 309 1.34 13.38 -3.56
N LEU A 310 2.27 13.97 -4.32
CA LEU A 310 2.29 15.41 -4.56
C LEU A 310 1.04 15.83 -5.32
N ARG A 311 0.66 17.09 -5.15
CA ARG A 311 -0.57 17.68 -5.67
C ARG A 311 -0.80 17.34 -7.15
N PRO A 312 -1.90 16.63 -7.47
CA PRO A 312 -2.15 16.18 -8.83
C PRO A 312 -2.53 17.31 -9.78
N ASP A 313 -2.97 18.46 -9.26
CA ASP A 313 -3.27 19.67 -10.03
C ASP A 313 -2.01 20.46 -10.41
N TRP A 314 -0.84 20.09 -9.88
CA TRP A 314 0.47 20.66 -10.23
C TRP A 314 1.29 19.71 -11.11
N HIS A 315 0.65 18.73 -11.75
CA HIS A 315 1.33 17.61 -12.43
C HIS A 315 2.33 18.03 -13.53
N ASP A 316 2.19 19.24 -14.08
CA ASP A 316 3.01 19.84 -15.12
C ASP A 316 3.85 21.04 -14.63
N ASP A 317 3.80 21.36 -13.33
CA ASP A 317 4.51 22.48 -12.72
C ASP A 317 5.75 22.01 -11.94
N GLU A 318 6.91 22.00 -12.63
CA GLU A 318 8.18 21.53 -12.05
C GLU A 318 8.59 22.32 -10.80
N GLU A 319 8.34 23.64 -10.77
CA GLU A 319 8.72 24.52 -9.65
C GLU A 319 7.94 24.15 -8.39
N LYS A 320 6.61 24.17 -8.48
CA LYS A 320 5.74 23.89 -7.33
C LYS A 320 5.96 22.49 -6.79
N LEU A 321 6.08 21.49 -7.67
CA LEU A 321 6.35 20.11 -7.25
C LEU A 321 7.70 19.99 -6.54
N THR A 322 8.74 20.68 -7.03
CA THR A 322 10.08 20.58 -6.44
C THR A 322 10.14 21.20 -5.05
N TYR A 323 9.66 22.44 -4.89
CA TYR A 323 9.63 23.11 -3.59
C TYR A 323 8.71 22.40 -2.58
N ALA A 324 7.50 22.00 -3.00
CA ALA A 324 6.58 21.31 -2.11
C ALA A 324 7.15 19.95 -1.66
N GLY A 325 7.84 19.23 -2.54
CA GLY A 325 8.52 17.98 -2.20
C GLY A 325 9.54 18.15 -1.08
N GLY A 326 10.46 19.12 -1.23
CA GLY A 326 11.48 19.40 -0.21
C GLY A 326 10.88 19.82 1.13
N GLU A 327 9.91 20.75 1.09
CA GLU A 327 9.25 21.26 2.30
C GLU A 327 8.49 20.15 3.05
N ILE A 328 7.72 19.32 2.33
CA ILE A 328 6.98 18.20 2.91
C ILE A 328 7.96 17.16 3.48
N TYR A 329 9.05 16.87 2.77
CA TYR A 329 10.04 15.88 3.23
C TYR A 329 10.65 16.27 4.57
N ALA A 330 11.09 17.52 4.73
CA ALA A 330 11.64 18.04 5.97
C ALA A 330 10.66 17.87 7.14
N ARG A 331 9.38 18.17 6.94
CA ARG A 331 8.33 17.99 7.97
C ARG A 331 8.09 16.53 8.31
N LEU A 332 8.11 15.63 7.32
CA LEU A 332 7.99 14.19 7.56
C LEU A 332 9.18 13.65 8.36
N CYS A 333 10.41 14.08 8.04
CA CYS A 333 11.63 13.75 8.79
C CYS A 333 11.52 14.16 10.26
N GLN A 334 11.06 15.38 10.54
CA GLN A 334 10.83 15.87 11.91
C GLN A 334 9.86 14.98 12.69
N ARG A 335 8.75 14.55 12.07
CA ARG A 335 7.76 13.68 12.73
C ARG A 335 8.31 12.28 13.03
N VAL A 336 8.93 11.63 12.04
CA VAL A 336 9.44 10.27 12.23
C VAL A 336 10.66 10.23 13.15
N LYS A 337 11.42 11.33 13.26
CA LYS A 337 12.53 11.43 14.21
C LYS A 337 12.08 11.18 15.65
N LEU A 338 10.91 11.71 16.03
CA LEU A 338 10.32 11.48 17.35
C LEU A 338 10.02 9.99 17.59
N PHE A 339 9.53 9.29 16.56
CA PHE A 339 9.30 7.85 16.64
C PHE A 339 10.60 7.09 16.82
N ASP A 340 11.64 7.45 16.06
CA ASP A 340 12.96 6.81 16.17
C ASP A 340 13.56 6.98 17.56
N ASP A 341 13.45 8.18 18.12
CA ASP A 341 13.92 8.47 19.47
C ASP A 341 13.25 7.58 20.50
N ILE A 342 11.93 7.38 20.39
CA ILE A 342 11.19 6.49 21.29
C ILE A 342 11.56 5.02 21.06
N LEU A 343 11.63 4.58 19.80
CA LEU A 343 11.93 3.18 19.45
C LEU A 343 13.34 2.76 19.88
N LEU A 344 14.32 3.64 19.73
CA LEU A 344 15.74 3.36 19.99
C LEU A 344 16.18 3.67 21.44
N ASP A 345 15.37 4.40 22.22
CA ASP A 345 15.67 4.71 23.63
C ASP A 345 15.84 3.43 24.49
N GLY A 346 17.06 3.16 24.96
CA GLY A 346 17.37 1.95 25.72
C GLY A 346 17.40 0.65 24.90
N ALA A 347 17.36 0.72 23.56
CA ALA A 347 17.58 -0.44 22.70
C ALA A 347 19.05 -0.89 22.72
N ASP A 348 19.29 -2.16 22.38
CA ASP A 348 20.65 -2.70 22.26
C ASP A 348 21.46 -1.94 21.19
N GLY A 349 22.77 -1.76 21.45
CA GLY A 349 23.67 -1.02 20.57
C GLY A 349 23.73 -1.59 19.13
N PHE A 350 23.50 -2.89 18.95
CA PHE A 350 23.35 -3.52 17.64
C PHE A 350 22.26 -2.84 16.80
N TYR A 351 21.07 -2.61 17.39
CA TYR A 351 19.95 -2.02 16.67
C TYR A 351 20.19 -0.54 16.35
N VAL A 352 20.83 0.19 17.27
CA VAL A 352 21.18 1.60 17.06
C VAL A 352 22.14 1.75 15.88
N GLU A 353 23.19 0.92 15.81
CA GLU A 353 24.13 0.94 14.68
C GLU A 353 23.48 0.47 13.37
N LEU A 354 22.61 -0.55 13.41
CA LEU A 354 21.88 -1.01 12.22
C LEU A 354 20.93 0.05 11.66
N ALA A 355 20.27 0.81 12.54
CA ALA A 355 19.30 1.85 12.19
C ALA A 355 19.94 3.19 11.79
N LYS A 356 21.18 3.44 12.22
CA LYS A 356 21.93 4.70 12.06
C LYS A 356 21.77 5.44 10.72
N PRO A 357 21.89 4.81 9.53
CA PRO A 357 21.77 5.53 8.26
C PRO A 357 20.35 6.06 7.97
N ARG A 358 19.36 5.70 8.78
CA ARG A 358 17.93 5.91 8.53
C ARG A 358 17.23 6.71 9.64
N ILE A 359 17.90 6.92 10.77
CA ILE A 359 17.37 7.72 11.88
C ILE A 359 17.05 9.13 11.39
N GLY A 360 15.84 9.60 11.70
CA GLY A 360 15.31 10.89 11.29
C GLY A 360 14.91 11.00 9.82
N LYS A 361 15.19 9.99 8.99
CA LYS A 361 14.83 10.01 7.57
C LYS A 361 13.43 9.52 7.34
N SER A 362 12.65 10.24 6.53
CA SER A 362 11.33 9.79 6.11
C SER A 362 11.43 8.51 5.27
N ASN A 363 10.63 7.51 5.60
CA ASN A 363 10.45 6.31 4.79
C ASN A 363 9.36 6.52 3.73
N ASN A 364 9.39 7.63 3.00
CA ASN A 364 8.44 7.86 1.90
C ASN A 364 9.00 7.54 0.52
N HIS A 365 8.06 7.41 -0.42
CA HIS A 365 8.24 7.78 -1.82
C HIS A 365 7.38 9.02 -2.12
N PHE A 366 7.89 10.00 -2.85
CA PHE A 366 7.03 11.02 -3.46
C PHE A 366 6.41 10.49 -4.73
N LYS A 367 5.08 10.39 -4.72
CA LYS A 367 4.31 9.91 -5.85
C LYS A 367 4.05 11.06 -6.83
N ILE A 368 4.54 10.92 -8.06
CA ILE A 368 4.56 11.98 -9.09
C ILE A 368 3.80 11.49 -10.32
N ALA A 369 2.86 12.27 -10.83
CA ALA A 369 2.10 11.93 -12.03
C ALA A 369 2.97 12.10 -13.29
N CYS A 370 3.23 11.02 -14.04
CA CYS A 370 4.09 11.02 -15.23
C CYS A 370 3.38 11.62 -16.46
N THR A 371 3.04 12.91 -16.40
CA THR A 371 2.20 13.56 -17.42
C THR A 371 2.99 14.27 -18.52
N GLY A 372 4.31 14.35 -18.39
CA GLY A 372 5.19 14.93 -19.40
C GLY A 372 6.58 15.27 -18.87
N GLN A 373 7.27 16.18 -19.56
CA GLN A 373 8.68 16.48 -19.29
C GLN A 373 8.92 17.07 -17.88
N ALA A 374 8.01 17.90 -17.38
CA ALA A 374 8.10 18.47 -16.03
C ALA A 374 8.18 17.34 -14.97
N ALA A 375 7.35 16.30 -15.08
CA ALA A 375 7.38 15.16 -14.18
C ALA A 375 8.73 14.41 -14.24
N LEU A 376 9.26 14.17 -15.44
CA LEU A 376 10.58 13.52 -15.61
C LEU A 376 11.70 14.34 -14.97
N ASN A 377 11.64 15.68 -15.07
CA ASN A 377 12.61 16.55 -14.41
C ASN A 377 12.51 16.49 -12.89
N VAL A 378 11.29 16.52 -12.31
CA VAL A 378 11.11 16.36 -10.86
C VAL A 378 11.63 15.01 -10.39
N ILE A 379 11.35 13.93 -11.14
CA ILE A 379 11.86 12.58 -10.82
C ILE A 379 13.38 12.57 -10.78
N ARG A 380 14.03 13.17 -11.78
CA ARG A 380 15.49 13.30 -11.83
C ARG A 380 16.02 14.11 -10.65
N ASN A 381 15.44 15.29 -10.40
CA ASN A 381 15.87 16.21 -9.34
C ASN A 381 15.77 15.56 -7.95
N PHE A 382 14.69 14.82 -7.67
CA PHE A 382 14.49 14.14 -6.39
C PHE A 382 15.53 13.04 -6.18
N ASN A 383 15.76 12.22 -7.20
CA ASN A 383 16.77 11.16 -7.14
C ASN A 383 18.21 11.71 -7.20
N ALA A 384 18.41 12.95 -7.63
CA ALA A 384 19.66 13.68 -7.47
C ALA A 384 19.80 14.33 -6.09
N GLY A 385 18.70 14.60 -5.37
CA GLY A 385 18.72 15.45 -4.18
C GLY A 385 19.18 16.87 -4.47
N TYR A 386 18.96 17.35 -5.70
CA TYR A 386 19.37 18.66 -6.18
C TYR A 386 18.55 19.03 -7.42
N SER A 387 18.23 20.30 -7.57
CA SER A 387 17.70 20.84 -8.81
C SER A 387 18.62 21.94 -9.33
N PRO A 388 19.15 21.85 -10.55
CA PRO A 388 19.91 22.94 -11.16
C PRO A 388 19.09 24.23 -11.30
N LYS A 389 17.77 24.09 -11.45
CA LYS A 389 16.84 25.22 -11.65
C LYS A 389 16.35 25.80 -10.32
N TYR A 390 16.22 24.97 -9.28
CA TYR A 390 15.73 25.36 -7.94
C TYR A 390 16.70 24.83 -6.86
N PRO A 391 17.92 25.40 -6.76
CA PRO A 391 19.01 24.83 -5.97
C PRO A 391 18.77 24.83 -4.45
N ASP A 392 17.84 25.64 -3.96
CA ASP A 392 17.44 25.76 -2.56
C ASP A 392 16.23 24.89 -2.19
N ALA A 393 15.62 24.20 -3.16
CA ALA A 393 14.42 23.41 -2.92
C ALA A 393 14.71 22.05 -2.26
N LEU A 394 15.88 21.46 -2.51
CA LEU A 394 16.22 20.08 -2.11
C LEU A 394 17.52 20.05 -1.31
N GLU A 395 17.46 19.48 -0.10
CA GLU A 395 18.63 19.35 0.79
C GLU A 395 19.28 17.96 0.70
N GLU A 396 18.53 16.92 0.34
CA GLU A 396 19.04 15.57 0.19
C GLU A 396 18.27 14.76 -0.87
N ARG A 397 18.77 13.56 -1.20
CA ARG A 397 18.11 12.65 -2.14
C ARG A 397 16.76 12.18 -1.59
N MET A 398 15.72 12.31 -2.40
CA MET A 398 14.37 11.84 -2.12
C MET A 398 13.99 10.73 -3.09
N PHE A 399 13.15 9.80 -2.62
CA PHE A 399 12.74 8.63 -3.39
C PHE A 399 11.41 8.89 -4.08
N THR A 400 11.22 8.39 -5.29
CA THR A 400 10.03 8.63 -6.10
C THR A 400 9.20 7.36 -6.30
N ASN A 401 7.89 7.56 -6.44
CA ASN A 401 6.95 6.59 -6.98
C ASN A 401 6.27 7.23 -8.19
N THR A 402 6.84 7.03 -9.38
CA THR A 402 6.25 7.60 -10.59
C THR A 402 4.92 6.90 -10.89
N THR A 403 3.82 7.63 -10.98
CA THR A 403 2.48 7.08 -11.20
C THR A 403 1.85 7.66 -12.46
N LEU A 404 0.61 7.25 -12.77
CA LEU A 404 -0.01 7.50 -14.08
C LEU A 404 0.91 7.06 -15.23
N SER A 405 1.66 5.97 -15.02
CA SER A 405 2.46 5.30 -16.04
C SER A 405 1.76 4.03 -16.53
N TYR A 406 1.59 3.89 -17.84
CA TYR A 406 0.74 2.86 -18.45
C TYR A 406 1.45 2.08 -19.57
N GLU A 407 2.21 2.79 -20.39
CA GLU A 407 2.82 2.30 -21.62
C GLU A 407 4.34 2.10 -21.49
N VAL A 408 4.93 1.35 -22.43
CA VAL A 408 6.35 0.96 -22.36
C VAL A 408 7.25 2.19 -22.39
N SER A 409 7.01 3.14 -23.29
CA SER A 409 7.85 4.34 -23.41
C SER A 409 7.85 5.20 -22.16
N GLN A 410 6.66 5.44 -21.61
CA GLN A 410 6.48 6.24 -20.40
C GLN A 410 7.13 5.60 -19.17
N MET A 411 6.96 4.28 -18.99
CA MET A 411 7.59 3.54 -17.89
C MET A 411 9.11 3.50 -18.03
N TYR A 412 9.61 3.29 -19.25
CA TYR A 412 11.04 3.28 -19.55
C TYR A 412 11.68 4.65 -19.28
N ALA A 413 11.09 5.73 -19.80
CA ALA A 413 11.59 7.09 -19.61
C ALA A 413 11.64 7.50 -18.13
N ALA A 414 10.63 7.13 -17.35
CA ALA A 414 10.60 7.39 -15.91
C ALA A 414 11.71 6.66 -15.14
N GLN A 415 12.02 5.41 -15.52
CA GLN A 415 13.15 4.68 -14.94
C GLN A 415 14.49 5.31 -15.35
N VAL A 416 14.62 5.74 -16.61
CA VAL A 416 15.84 6.43 -17.06
C VAL A 416 16.05 7.75 -16.30
N ALA A 417 15.00 8.55 -16.10
CA ALA A 417 15.08 9.78 -15.31
C ALA A 417 15.52 9.50 -13.85
N THR A 418 15.08 8.38 -13.28
CA THR A 418 15.52 7.91 -11.95
C THR A 418 17.02 7.60 -11.95
N ASP A 419 17.48 6.80 -12.92
CA ASP A 419 18.89 6.43 -13.05
C ASP A 419 19.79 7.65 -13.30
N GLU A 420 19.34 8.60 -14.10
CA GLU A 420 20.05 9.87 -14.37
C GLU A 420 20.21 10.71 -13.10
N GLY A 421 19.16 10.81 -12.28
CA GLY A 421 19.23 11.51 -11.00
C GLY A 421 20.22 10.85 -10.04
N ILE A 422 20.19 9.51 -9.96
CA ILE A 422 21.16 8.75 -9.17
C ILE A 422 22.59 8.99 -9.67
N ALA A 423 22.81 8.94 -10.99
CA ALA A 423 24.14 9.18 -11.56
C ALA A 423 24.65 10.60 -11.29
N ASP A 424 23.78 11.62 -11.34
CA ASP A 424 24.12 12.99 -10.95
C ASP A 424 24.52 13.08 -9.47
N TYR A 425 23.75 12.44 -8.57
CA TYR A 425 24.11 12.35 -7.15
C TYR A 425 25.50 11.72 -6.98
N GLU A 426 25.73 10.54 -7.57
CA GLU A 426 27.01 9.81 -7.48
C GLU A 426 28.18 10.67 -8.01
N SER A 427 27.95 11.44 -9.07
CA SER A 427 28.96 12.33 -9.64
C SER A 427 29.30 13.51 -8.71
N ARG A 428 28.27 14.19 -8.17
CA ARG A 428 28.46 15.38 -7.33
C ARG A 428 28.99 15.07 -5.94
N THR A 429 28.51 13.99 -5.31
CA THR A 429 28.87 13.65 -3.92
C THR A 429 30.04 12.67 -3.84
N ARG A 430 30.35 11.96 -4.94
CA ARG A 430 31.29 10.82 -4.98
C ARG A 430 30.85 9.63 -4.12
N GLU A 431 29.62 9.64 -3.61
CA GLU A 431 29.04 8.55 -2.86
C GLU A 431 28.34 7.59 -3.82
N LYS A 432 28.70 6.31 -3.76
CA LYS A 432 28.04 5.27 -4.54
C LYS A 432 26.66 4.99 -3.97
N VAL A 433 25.65 4.93 -4.84
CA VAL A 433 24.27 4.66 -4.45
C VAL A 433 23.94 3.19 -4.68
N ASP A 434 23.59 2.54 -3.57
CA ASP A 434 22.97 1.22 -3.56
C ASP A 434 21.69 1.29 -2.72
N ASP A 435 20.59 1.61 -3.39
CA ASP A 435 19.27 1.64 -2.77
C ASP A 435 18.70 0.23 -2.53
N GLY A 436 19.36 -0.80 -3.07
CA GLY A 436 18.91 -2.18 -3.07
C GLY A 436 17.42 -2.32 -3.35
N GLU A 437 16.75 -3.00 -2.43
CA GLU A 437 15.33 -3.29 -2.52
C GLU A 437 14.39 -2.15 -2.05
N GLY A 438 14.94 -1.02 -1.61
CA GLY A 438 14.21 0.14 -1.10
C GLY A 438 14.21 1.36 -2.03
N GLY A 439 14.69 1.25 -3.26
CA GLY A 439 14.81 2.39 -4.18
C GLY A 439 13.49 2.97 -4.68
N SER A 440 13.62 4.02 -5.50
CA SER A 440 12.52 4.61 -6.26
C SER A 440 11.83 3.58 -7.17
N VAL A 441 10.56 3.78 -7.47
CA VAL A 441 9.75 2.85 -8.27
C VAL A 441 8.98 3.59 -9.37
N VAL A 442 8.70 2.90 -10.47
CA VAL A 442 7.78 3.36 -11.52
C VAL A 442 6.54 2.47 -11.52
N THR A 443 5.38 3.04 -11.26
CA THR A 443 4.13 2.32 -11.05
C THR A 443 3.36 2.12 -12.35
N SER A 444 3.33 0.87 -12.84
CA SER A 444 2.47 0.42 -13.95
C SER A 444 1.00 0.30 -13.51
N MET A 445 0.12 1.13 -14.10
CA MET A 445 -1.30 1.23 -13.75
C MET A 445 -2.17 0.28 -14.60
N ILE A 446 -1.99 -1.02 -14.42
CA ILE A 446 -2.46 -2.05 -15.37
C ILE A 446 -3.98 -2.06 -15.60
N GLY A 447 -4.80 -2.02 -14.54
CA GLY A 447 -6.24 -2.22 -14.71
C GLY A 447 -6.92 -1.01 -15.35
N ARG A 448 -6.43 0.21 -15.08
CA ARG A 448 -6.93 1.42 -15.75
C ARG A 448 -6.53 1.49 -17.21
N PHE A 449 -5.37 0.92 -17.57
CA PHE A 449 -4.99 0.74 -18.96
C PHE A 449 -5.97 -0.18 -19.69
N ASN A 450 -6.24 -1.34 -19.11
CA ASN A 450 -7.20 -2.30 -19.64
C ASN A 450 -8.60 -1.68 -19.80
N ASP A 451 -9.07 -0.95 -18.79
CA ASP A 451 -10.38 -0.28 -18.82
C ASP A 451 -10.49 0.73 -19.96
N ALA A 452 -9.42 1.47 -20.28
CA ALA A 452 -9.42 2.44 -21.38
C ALA A 452 -9.48 1.76 -22.76
N ILE A 453 -8.76 0.64 -22.95
CA ILE A 453 -8.83 -0.16 -24.18
C ILE A 453 -10.22 -0.76 -24.34
N ARG A 454 -10.82 -1.24 -23.23
CA ARG A 454 -12.19 -1.76 -23.21
C ARG A 454 -13.20 -0.69 -23.62
N ASP A 455 -13.15 0.47 -23.00
CA ASP A 455 -14.04 1.60 -23.32
C ASP A 455 -13.91 2.02 -24.79
N TYR A 456 -12.69 2.12 -25.31
CA TYR A 456 -12.43 2.36 -26.73
C TYR A 456 -13.09 1.30 -27.62
N ARG A 457 -12.92 0.02 -27.29
CA ARG A 457 -13.45 -1.09 -28.09
C ARG A 457 -14.97 -1.12 -28.08
N VAL A 458 -15.61 -0.95 -26.92
CA VAL A 458 -17.08 -0.87 -26.80
C VAL A 458 -17.63 0.28 -27.65
N LYS A 459 -17.05 1.48 -27.53
CA LYS A 459 -17.47 2.64 -28.33
C LYS A 459 -17.29 2.41 -29.82
N THR A 460 -16.19 1.79 -30.22
CA THR A 460 -15.93 1.48 -31.64
C THR A 460 -16.99 0.51 -32.19
N LEU A 461 -17.34 -0.54 -31.45
CA LEU A 461 -18.37 -1.51 -31.85
C LEU A 461 -19.74 -0.84 -32.02
N LEU A 462 -20.17 -0.06 -31.02
CA LEU A 462 -21.48 0.60 -31.05
C LEU A 462 -21.56 1.71 -32.12
N ASN A 463 -20.49 2.48 -32.31
CA ASN A 463 -20.45 3.55 -33.31
C ASN A 463 -20.43 3.02 -34.74
N SER A 464 -19.91 1.80 -34.96
CA SER A 464 -19.87 1.18 -36.29
C SER A 464 -21.24 0.74 -36.77
N LEU A 465 -22.19 0.50 -35.87
CA LEU A 465 -23.55 0.08 -36.22
C LEU A 465 -24.32 1.21 -36.93
N PRO A 466 -25.29 0.88 -37.81
CA PRO A 466 -26.22 1.85 -38.38
C PRO A 466 -27.00 2.63 -37.30
N GLU A 467 -27.38 3.88 -37.60
CA GLU A 467 -28.12 4.75 -36.65
C GLU A 467 -29.49 4.21 -36.26
N ASP A 468 -30.12 3.42 -37.14
CA ASP A 468 -31.39 2.73 -36.89
C ASP A 468 -31.22 1.38 -36.18
N SER A 469 -29.98 0.97 -35.87
CA SER A 469 -29.73 -0.26 -35.12
C SER A 469 -30.30 -0.14 -33.70
N LYS A 470 -31.07 -1.15 -33.29
CA LYS A 470 -31.62 -1.21 -31.93
C LYS A 470 -30.55 -1.23 -30.83
N PHE A 471 -29.30 -1.54 -31.17
CA PHE A 471 -28.19 -1.55 -30.21
C PHE A 471 -27.60 -0.15 -29.97
N LYS A 472 -27.98 0.87 -30.74
CA LYS A 472 -27.58 2.27 -30.51
C LYS A 472 -28.09 2.84 -29.19
N SER A 473 -29.11 2.21 -28.58
CA SER A 473 -29.61 2.59 -27.25
C SER A 473 -28.74 2.08 -26.10
N ILE A 474 -27.73 1.24 -26.35
CA ILE A 474 -26.81 0.76 -25.31
C ILE A 474 -25.91 1.92 -24.90
N ASP A 475 -25.92 2.28 -23.62
CA ASP A 475 -24.95 3.22 -23.06
C ASP A 475 -23.58 2.53 -22.96
N PRO A 476 -22.53 2.99 -23.69
CA PRO A 476 -21.20 2.42 -23.60
C PRO A 476 -20.65 2.38 -22.16
N ALA A 477 -20.99 3.36 -21.33
CA ALA A 477 -20.48 3.46 -19.96
C ALA A 477 -21.04 2.36 -19.03
N SER A 478 -22.16 1.74 -19.41
CA SER A 478 -22.77 0.63 -18.67
C SER A 478 -22.02 -0.70 -18.88
N ILE A 479 -21.31 -0.86 -19.99
CA ILE A 479 -20.60 -2.09 -20.34
C ILE A 479 -19.27 -2.17 -19.58
N LYS A 480 -19.15 -3.13 -18.67
CA LYS A 480 -17.93 -3.32 -17.85
C LYS A 480 -16.97 -4.37 -18.39
N LYS A 481 -17.44 -5.25 -19.27
CA LYS A 481 -16.68 -6.34 -19.93
C LYS A 481 -17.21 -6.55 -21.34
N LEU A 482 -16.38 -7.00 -22.28
CA LEU A 482 -16.85 -7.37 -23.62
C LEU A 482 -17.76 -8.60 -23.61
N THR A 483 -17.72 -9.37 -22.52
CA THR A 483 -18.59 -10.53 -22.30
C THR A 483 -19.96 -10.18 -21.71
N ASP A 484 -20.26 -8.88 -21.52
CA ASP A 484 -21.56 -8.40 -21.03
C ASP A 484 -22.69 -8.84 -21.98
N PRO A 485 -23.80 -9.44 -21.47
CA PRO A 485 -24.89 -9.94 -22.31
C PRO A 485 -25.49 -8.91 -23.28
N ALA A 486 -25.40 -7.61 -22.97
CA ALA A 486 -25.89 -6.55 -23.84
C ALA A 486 -25.18 -6.51 -25.21
N ILE A 487 -23.91 -6.89 -25.26
CA ILE A 487 -23.10 -6.93 -26.49
C ILE A 487 -22.58 -8.34 -26.83
N ASN A 488 -22.65 -9.29 -25.89
CA ASN A 488 -22.29 -10.69 -26.07
C ASN A 488 -23.55 -11.55 -26.31
N ASN A 489 -24.27 -11.24 -27.38
CA ASN A 489 -25.40 -12.04 -27.85
C ASN A 489 -25.32 -12.26 -29.36
N SER A 490 -25.98 -13.32 -29.84
CA SER A 490 -25.88 -13.76 -31.24
C SER A 490 -26.29 -12.68 -32.24
N GLU A 491 -27.26 -11.84 -31.89
CA GLU A 491 -27.77 -10.79 -32.77
C GLU A 491 -26.84 -9.58 -32.87
N PHE A 492 -26.26 -9.14 -31.74
CA PHE A 492 -25.24 -8.10 -31.74
C PHE A 492 -24.01 -8.53 -32.53
N ILE A 493 -23.51 -9.74 -32.25
CA ILE A 493 -22.34 -10.31 -32.93
C ILE A 493 -22.60 -10.45 -34.44
N ALA A 494 -23.78 -10.91 -34.84
CA ALA A 494 -24.15 -10.99 -36.26
C ALA A 494 -24.20 -9.59 -36.91
N SER A 495 -24.73 -8.59 -36.22
CA SER A 495 -24.83 -7.21 -36.71
C SER A 495 -23.45 -6.58 -36.94
N VAL A 496 -22.53 -6.78 -36.01
CA VAL A 496 -21.14 -6.30 -36.13
C VAL A 496 -20.38 -7.04 -37.23
N ARG A 497 -20.55 -8.37 -37.35
CA ARG A 497 -19.93 -9.17 -38.40
C ARG A 497 -20.43 -8.82 -39.80
N ALA A 498 -21.70 -8.43 -39.94
CA ALA A 498 -22.24 -7.95 -41.21
C ALA A 498 -21.52 -6.68 -41.73
N LEU A 499 -20.82 -5.94 -40.85
CA LEU A 499 -20.00 -4.78 -41.19
C LEU A 499 -18.53 -5.14 -41.46
N GLY A 500 -18.19 -6.43 -41.51
CA GLY A 500 -16.81 -6.91 -41.69
C GLY A 500 -15.94 -6.81 -40.43
N ILE A 501 -16.54 -6.48 -39.28
CA ILE A 501 -15.83 -6.42 -38.01
C ILE A 501 -15.88 -7.81 -37.37
N ASP A 502 -14.74 -8.47 -37.28
CA ASP A 502 -14.62 -9.71 -36.54
C ASP A 502 -14.53 -9.41 -35.04
N PHE A 503 -15.58 -9.79 -34.31
CA PHE A 503 -15.75 -9.59 -32.88
C PHE A 503 -15.81 -10.94 -32.17
N ASP A 504 -14.83 -11.20 -31.31
CA ASP A 504 -14.77 -12.34 -30.39
C ASP A 504 -14.72 -11.82 -28.95
N PRO A 505 -15.87 -11.70 -28.26
CA PRO A 505 -15.92 -11.07 -26.94
C PRO A 505 -15.07 -11.79 -25.89
N MET A 506 -14.92 -13.12 -25.98
CA MET A 506 -14.16 -13.89 -25.01
C MET A 506 -12.66 -13.71 -25.21
N ALA A 507 -12.18 -13.85 -26.45
CA ALA A 507 -10.76 -13.71 -26.76
C ALA A 507 -10.29 -12.26 -26.64
N GLU A 508 -11.12 -11.29 -27.05
CA GLU A 508 -10.81 -9.87 -26.89
C GLU A 508 -10.79 -9.44 -25.42
N GLU A 509 -11.75 -9.89 -24.59
CA GLU A 509 -11.72 -9.59 -23.15
C GLU A 509 -10.48 -10.19 -22.47
N ASP A 510 -10.10 -11.44 -22.78
CA ASP A 510 -8.88 -12.06 -22.24
C ASP A 510 -7.62 -11.27 -22.62
N ALA A 511 -7.54 -10.78 -23.86
CA ALA A 511 -6.42 -9.96 -24.33
C ALA A 511 -6.39 -8.59 -23.63
N ILE A 512 -7.54 -7.91 -23.53
CA ILE A 512 -7.67 -6.61 -22.85
C ILE A 512 -7.31 -6.71 -21.38
N ASP A 513 -7.78 -7.74 -20.67
CA ASP A 513 -7.51 -7.96 -19.24
C ASP A 513 -6.00 -8.14 -18.92
N ARG A 514 -5.19 -8.34 -19.96
CA ARG A 514 -3.76 -8.59 -19.90
C ARG A 514 -2.92 -7.60 -20.71
N ALA A 515 -3.51 -6.56 -21.26
CA ALA A 515 -2.79 -5.52 -22.00
C ALA A 515 -1.73 -4.83 -21.11
N GLY A 516 -2.13 -4.37 -19.91
CA GLY A 516 -1.18 -3.77 -18.96
C GLY A 516 -0.12 -4.76 -18.44
N THR A 517 -0.49 -6.03 -18.30
CA THR A 517 0.45 -7.12 -17.96
C THR A 517 1.51 -7.28 -19.05
N LEU A 518 1.12 -7.27 -20.32
CA LEU A 518 2.03 -7.35 -21.46
C LEU A 518 3.00 -6.15 -21.53
N CYS A 519 2.50 -4.92 -21.40
CA CYS A 519 3.35 -3.72 -21.37
C CYS A 519 4.36 -3.78 -20.21
N THR A 520 3.92 -4.26 -19.04
CA THR A 520 4.79 -4.42 -17.86
C THR A 520 5.88 -5.47 -18.12
N LYS A 521 5.52 -6.64 -18.67
CA LYS A 521 6.48 -7.68 -19.07
C LYS A 521 7.55 -7.12 -20.01
N ARG A 522 7.12 -6.44 -21.08
CA ARG A 522 8.01 -5.83 -22.07
C ARG A 522 8.98 -4.84 -21.43
N VAL A 523 8.49 -3.88 -20.65
CA VAL A 523 9.35 -2.82 -20.11
C VAL A 523 10.33 -3.36 -19.06
N VAL A 524 9.93 -4.32 -18.22
CA VAL A 524 10.84 -4.92 -17.23
C VAL A 524 11.97 -5.65 -17.94
N ILE A 525 11.66 -6.55 -18.88
CA ILE A 525 12.68 -7.32 -19.61
C ILE A 525 13.61 -6.39 -20.39
N LEU A 526 13.06 -5.36 -21.03
CA LEU A 526 13.83 -4.35 -21.75
C LEU A 526 14.80 -3.59 -20.85
N LEU A 527 14.31 -3.08 -19.70
CA LEU A 527 15.14 -2.37 -18.73
C LEU A 527 16.23 -3.28 -18.14
N GLU A 528 15.89 -4.54 -17.85
CA GLU A 528 16.88 -5.52 -17.38
C GLU A 528 17.99 -5.75 -18.41
N LYS A 529 17.64 -5.85 -19.70
CA LYS A 529 18.60 -6.02 -20.80
C LYS A 529 19.49 -4.78 -20.98
N GLU A 530 18.92 -3.58 -20.97
CA GLU A 530 19.65 -2.35 -21.33
C GLU A 530 20.31 -1.63 -20.14
N ARG A 531 19.77 -1.78 -18.93
CA ARG A 531 20.17 -1.05 -17.72
C ARG A 531 20.63 -1.97 -16.59
N GLY A 532 20.37 -3.27 -16.70
CA GLY A 532 20.70 -4.26 -15.70
C GLY A 532 19.65 -4.39 -14.57
N LEU A 533 19.85 -5.41 -13.73
CA LEU A 533 18.87 -5.82 -12.71
C LEU A 533 18.88 -4.94 -11.45
N LYS A 534 19.98 -4.24 -11.17
CA LYS A 534 20.18 -3.63 -9.84
C LYS A 534 19.25 -2.45 -9.54
N ARG A 535 18.82 -1.70 -10.56
CA ARG A 535 18.07 -0.44 -10.40
C ARG A 535 16.67 -0.48 -11.02
N THR A 536 16.37 -1.49 -11.84
CA THR A 536 15.05 -1.66 -12.49
C THR A 536 13.97 -1.97 -11.46
N ARG A 537 13.04 -1.04 -11.24
CA ARG A 537 11.97 -1.16 -10.24
C ARG A 537 10.63 -0.69 -10.77
N ILE A 538 9.99 -1.54 -11.59
CA ILE A 538 8.60 -1.34 -11.98
C ILE A 538 7.70 -1.92 -10.90
N LEU A 539 6.74 -1.16 -10.40
CA LEU A 539 5.74 -1.61 -9.43
C LEU A 539 4.38 -1.73 -10.13
N THR A 540 3.65 -2.84 -9.98
CA THR A 540 2.32 -2.97 -10.61
C THR A 540 1.20 -2.57 -9.67
N ALA A 541 0.25 -1.75 -10.10
CA ALA A 541 -0.87 -1.26 -9.28
C ALA A 541 -2.17 -1.12 -10.07
N SER A 542 -3.24 -0.70 -9.38
CA SER A 542 -4.57 -0.48 -9.97
C SER A 542 -5.14 -1.73 -10.66
N LYS A 543 -5.04 -2.88 -10.03
CA LYS A 543 -5.45 -4.18 -10.59
C LYS A 543 -6.98 -4.34 -10.63
N ARG A 544 -7.46 -5.27 -11.44
CA ARG A 544 -8.86 -5.70 -11.53
C ARG A 544 -9.05 -7.17 -11.17
N ASN A 545 -8.03 -7.98 -11.37
CA ASN A 545 -8.09 -9.42 -11.14
C ASN A 545 -6.85 -9.91 -10.38
N PHE A 546 -7.02 -10.95 -9.56
CA PHE A 546 -5.92 -11.53 -8.78
C PHE A 546 -4.80 -12.14 -9.65
N PHE A 547 -5.12 -12.73 -10.81
CA PHE A 547 -4.11 -13.32 -11.70
C PHE A 547 -3.04 -12.30 -12.14
N GLN A 548 -3.36 -11.01 -12.10
CA GLN A 548 -2.41 -9.95 -12.44
C GLN A 548 -1.28 -9.81 -11.40
N ASN A 549 -1.42 -10.39 -10.20
CA ASN A 549 -0.31 -10.57 -9.26
C ASN A 549 0.55 -11.79 -9.65
N THR A 550 -0.09 -12.90 -10.02
CA THR A 550 0.60 -14.18 -10.27
C THR A 550 1.26 -14.27 -11.65
N GLU A 551 0.78 -13.53 -12.65
CA GLU A 551 1.37 -13.45 -14.01
C GLU A 551 2.55 -12.46 -14.10
N LEU A 552 2.83 -11.72 -13.01
CA LEU A 552 3.89 -10.70 -12.90
C LEU A 552 4.82 -10.94 -11.70
N LEU A 553 5.01 -12.20 -11.30
CA LEU A 553 5.97 -12.55 -10.26
C LEU A 553 7.41 -12.28 -10.75
N ASP A 554 8.28 -11.89 -9.83
CA ASP A 554 9.59 -11.22 -10.00
C ASP A 554 9.55 -9.69 -10.17
N VAL A 555 8.37 -9.09 -10.05
CA VAL A 555 8.14 -7.64 -10.05
C VAL A 555 7.40 -7.23 -8.77
N PRO A 556 7.76 -6.11 -8.10
CA PRO A 556 7.00 -5.63 -6.95
C PRO A 556 5.60 -5.19 -7.36
N PHE A 557 4.67 -5.25 -6.41
CA PHE A 557 3.30 -4.90 -6.68
C PHE A 557 2.62 -4.23 -5.50
N SER A 558 1.69 -3.34 -5.81
CA SER A 558 0.67 -2.89 -4.88
C SER A 558 -0.69 -3.50 -5.22
N THR A 559 -1.43 -3.88 -4.20
CA THR A 559 -2.82 -4.34 -4.33
C THR A 559 -3.73 -3.45 -3.52
N ASP A 560 -4.85 -3.08 -4.11
CA ASP A 560 -5.99 -2.53 -3.38
C ASP A 560 -6.34 -3.48 -2.23
N PHE A 561 -6.35 -2.93 -1.03
CA PHE A 561 -6.61 -3.62 0.23
C PHE A 561 -8.03 -4.23 0.28
N GLY A 562 -8.91 -3.80 -0.63
CA GLY A 562 -10.19 -4.45 -0.90
C GLY A 562 -10.08 -5.66 -1.82
N ASN A 563 -10.81 -5.60 -2.94
CA ASN A 563 -11.22 -6.76 -3.73
C ASN A 563 -10.07 -7.66 -4.17
N ILE A 564 -8.91 -7.11 -4.56
CA ILE A 564 -7.85 -7.91 -5.19
C ILE A 564 -7.19 -8.85 -4.19
N GLN A 565 -6.94 -8.40 -2.96
CA GLN A 565 -6.37 -9.28 -1.94
C GLN A 565 -7.37 -10.35 -1.52
N ARG A 566 -8.63 -9.97 -1.34
CA ARG A 566 -9.71 -10.90 -0.98
C ARG A 566 -9.97 -11.96 -2.06
N MET A 567 -9.86 -11.62 -3.34
CA MET A 567 -10.05 -12.57 -4.45
C MET A 567 -9.15 -13.80 -4.36
N TYR A 568 -8.00 -13.73 -3.66
CA TYR A 568 -7.18 -14.91 -3.43
C TYR A 568 -7.90 -15.98 -2.61
N LEU A 569 -8.80 -15.60 -1.69
CA LEU A 569 -9.55 -16.56 -0.86
C LEU A 569 -10.38 -17.52 -1.71
N ASP A 570 -10.88 -17.05 -2.87
CA ASP A 570 -11.66 -17.85 -3.82
C ASP A 570 -10.81 -18.85 -4.62
N LEU A 571 -9.48 -18.72 -4.52
CA LEU A 571 -8.50 -19.55 -5.23
C LEU A 571 -7.77 -20.51 -4.27
N MET A 572 -8.16 -20.55 -2.99
CA MET A 572 -7.51 -21.40 -2.00
C MET A 572 -7.90 -22.89 -2.18
N PRO A 573 -6.94 -23.83 -2.03
CA PRO A 573 -5.50 -23.60 -1.87
C PRO A 573 -4.84 -23.15 -3.18
N LEU A 574 -4.02 -22.09 -3.11
CA LEU A 574 -3.27 -21.56 -4.25
C LEU A 574 -1.85 -22.10 -4.24
N ARG A 575 -1.43 -22.78 -5.31
CA ARG A 575 -0.06 -23.27 -5.48
C ARG A 575 0.69 -22.44 -6.51
N ILE A 576 1.83 -21.89 -6.12
CA ILE A 576 2.76 -21.19 -7.03
C ILE A 576 3.93 -22.11 -7.35
N GLU A 577 3.97 -22.59 -8.59
CA GLU A 577 5.05 -23.47 -9.08
C GLU A 577 6.21 -22.68 -9.70
N ASN A 578 5.91 -21.51 -10.28
CA ASN A 578 6.90 -20.59 -10.81
C ASN A 578 6.79 -19.22 -10.13
N TRP A 579 7.88 -18.77 -9.51
CA TRP A 579 7.98 -17.48 -8.83
C TRP A 579 8.58 -16.35 -9.71
N LYS A 580 8.81 -16.65 -11.00
CA LYS A 580 9.35 -15.73 -12.01
C LYS A 580 8.54 -15.76 -13.31
N THR A 581 7.24 -15.55 -13.19
CA THR A 581 6.31 -15.61 -14.32
C THR A 581 6.46 -14.44 -15.29
N ILE A 582 7.19 -13.36 -14.92
CA ILE A 582 7.44 -12.20 -15.79
C ILE A 582 8.05 -12.60 -17.15
N TYR A 583 8.89 -13.63 -17.22
CA TYR A 583 9.59 -14.06 -18.44
C TYR A 583 8.80 -15.08 -19.29
N GLU A 584 7.71 -15.65 -18.76
CA GLU A 584 6.99 -16.72 -19.46
C GLU A 584 6.42 -16.26 -20.81
N GLY A 585 6.81 -16.97 -21.87
CA GLY A 585 6.38 -16.73 -23.25
C GLY A 585 6.85 -15.40 -23.86
N MET A 586 7.90 -14.81 -23.30
CA MET A 586 8.54 -13.58 -23.79
C MET A 586 9.97 -13.87 -24.27
N ASP A 587 10.44 -13.15 -25.29
CA ASP A 587 11.83 -13.24 -25.77
C ASP A 587 12.78 -12.36 -24.93
N GLU A 588 14.07 -12.32 -25.30
CA GLU A 588 15.09 -11.52 -24.59
C GLU A 588 14.87 -10.01 -24.67
N ASN A 589 14.03 -9.53 -25.58
CA ASN A 589 13.61 -8.15 -25.65
C ASN A 589 12.27 -7.96 -24.92
N GLY A 590 11.59 -9.01 -24.49
CA GLY A 590 10.25 -8.91 -23.91
C GLY A 590 9.15 -8.75 -24.95
N TYR A 591 9.37 -9.14 -26.21
CA TYR A 591 8.28 -9.38 -27.15
C TYR A 591 7.68 -10.76 -26.91
N PRO A 592 6.36 -10.95 -27.13
CA PRO A 592 5.75 -12.26 -27.07
C PRO A 592 6.33 -13.23 -28.10
N ILE A 593 6.69 -14.44 -27.68
CA ILE A 593 7.22 -15.48 -28.58
C ILE A 593 6.08 -16.02 -29.47
N PRO A 594 6.25 -16.14 -30.80
CA PRO A 594 5.24 -16.72 -31.69
C PRO A 594 4.74 -18.09 -31.21
N GLY A 595 3.42 -18.32 -31.32
CA GLY A 595 2.77 -19.56 -30.88
C GLY A 595 2.44 -19.62 -29.39
N THR A 596 2.85 -18.63 -28.58
CA THR A 596 2.45 -18.54 -27.17
C THR A 596 1.10 -17.85 -27.00
N ILE A 597 0.48 -18.01 -25.82
CA ILE A 597 -0.75 -17.28 -25.47
C ILE A 597 -0.54 -15.75 -25.47
N TRP A 598 0.67 -15.29 -25.13
CA TRP A 598 1.01 -13.87 -25.13
C TRP A 598 1.08 -13.30 -26.54
N ALA A 599 1.59 -14.06 -27.52
CA ALA A 599 1.58 -13.64 -28.93
C ALA A 599 0.15 -13.52 -29.46
N LYS A 600 -0.70 -14.51 -29.17
CA LYS A 600 -2.13 -14.44 -29.54
C LYS A 600 -2.82 -13.21 -28.95
N ARG A 601 -2.57 -12.89 -27.66
CA ARG A 601 -3.14 -11.69 -27.01
C ARG A 601 -2.64 -10.41 -27.66
N ALA A 602 -1.34 -10.32 -27.97
CA ALA A 602 -0.77 -9.15 -28.64
C ALA A 602 -1.31 -8.95 -30.06
N GLU A 603 -1.52 -10.03 -30.83
CA GLU A 603 -2.16 -9.98 -32.15
C GLU A 603 -3.60 -9.47 -32.07
N ILE A 604 -4.37 -9.95 -31.09
CA ILE A 604 -5.74 -9.46 -30.84
C ILE A 604 -5.72 -7.97 -30.49
N LEU A 605 -4.83 -7.55 -29.59
CA LEU A 605 -4.70 -6.13 -29.19
C LEU A 605 -4.35 -5.24 -30.39
N ALA A 606 -3.41 -5.68 -31.23
CA ALA A 606 -3.04 -4.96 -32.46
C ALA A 606 -4.21 -4.81 -33.45
N LYS A 607 -5.13 -5.79 -33.48
CA LYS A 607 -6.33 -5.75 -34.33
C LYS A 607 -7.41 -4.82 -33.77
N ILE A 608 -7.63 -4.81 -32.47
CA ILE A 608 -8.77 -4.11 -31.86
C ILE A 608 -8.45 -2.68 -31.42
N TRP A 609 -7.16 -2.33 -31.28
CA TRP A 609 -6.73 -1.00 -30.85
C TRP A 609 -5.55 -0.50 -31.70
N PRO A 610 -5.77 0.52 -32.55
CA PRO A 610 -4.75 1.01 -33.50
C PRO A 610 -3.45 1.49 -32.83
N ASP A 611 -3.53 1.99 -31.60
CA ASP A 611 -2.37 2.52 -30.88
C ASP A 611 -1.54 1.43 -30.21
N TRP A 612 -1.95 0.15 -30.24
CA TRP A 612 -1.25 -0.94 -29.54
C TRP A 612 0.24 -1.01 -29.90
N SER A 613 0.57 -0.97 -31.20
CA SER A 613 1.97 -0.97 -31.63
C SER A 613 2.73 0.23 -31.08
N ARG A 614 2.09 1.39 -30.99
CA ARG A 614 2.74 2.61 -30.50
C ARG A 614 3.05 2.53 -29.00
N VAL A 615 2.09 2.10 -28.18
CA VAL A 615 2.24 2.02 -26.71
C VAL A 615 3.12 0.86 -26.24
N PHE A 616 3.31 -0.16 -27.09
CA PHE A 616 4.16 -1.32 -26.81
C PHE A 616 5.63 -1.08 -27.16
N GLU A 617 5.93 -0.04 -27.93
CA GLU A 617 7.28 0.32 -28.31
C GLU A 617 7.96 1.29 -27.32
N LYS A 618 9.28 1.14 -27.18
CA LYS A 618 10.12 1.91 -26.26
C LYS A 618 10.04 3.43 -26.50
N ASP A 619 9.94 3.85 -27.75
CA ASP A 619 9.96 5.26 -28.15
C ASP A 619 8.66 5.67 -28.88
N GLY A 620 7.60 4.86 -28.74
CA GLY A 620 6.38 5.04 -29.55
C GLY A 620 5.51 6.21 -29.11
N VAL A 621 5.46 6.55 -27.81
CA VAL A 621 4.73 7.71 -27.29
C VAL A 621 5.69 8.67 -26.61
N LYS A 622 5.63 9.95 -27.00
CA LYS A 622 6.54 11.00 -26.52
C LYS A 622 6.03 11.70 -25.26
N PRO A 623 6.92 12.31 -24.44
CA PRO A 623 6.53 13.00 -23.20
C PRO A 623 5.44 14.06 -23.36
N GLU A 624 5.43 14.80 -24.47
CA GLU A 624 4.40 15.81 -24.77
C GLU A 624 2.99 15.22 -24.97
N GLU A 625 2.87 13.92 -25.23
CA GLU A 625 1.59 13.24 -25.46
C GLU A 625 1.02 12.59 -24.19
N TYR A 626 1.86 12.31 -23.18
CA TYR A 626 1.48 11.53 -21.99
C TYR A 626 0.23 12.08 -21.30
N GLY A 627 0.19 13.39 -21.01
CA GLY A 627 -0.92 14.05 -20.32
C GLY A 627 -2.27 13.97 -21.04
N THR A 628 -2.26 13.70 -22.36
CA THR A 628 -3.46 13.70 -23.22
C THR A 628 -3.96 12.31 -23.57
N ALA A 629 -3.24 11.25 -23.20
CA ALA A 629 -3.60 9.88 -23.52
C ALA A 629 -4.93 9.45 -22.87
N ILE A 630 -5.67 8.57 -23.56
CA ILE A 630 -7.04 8.16 -23.20
C ILE A 630 -7.17 7.56 -21.79
N TYR A 631 -6.09 6.98 -21.26
CA TYR A 631 -6.03 6.37 -19.92
C TYR A 631 -5.53 7.34 -18.83
N VAL A 632 -4.78 8.39 -19.19
CA VAL A 632 -4.24 9.39 -18.25
C VAL A 632 -5.33 10.39 -17.85
N VAL A 633 -6.02 10.99 -18.82
CA VAL A 633 -6.97 12.09 -18.58
C VAL A 633 -8.06 11.73 -17.56
N PRO A 634 -8.76 10.57 -17.64
CA PRO A 634 -9.79 10.22 -16.66
C PRO A 634 -9.21 10.02 -15.25
N THR A 635 -8.03 9.42 -15.17
CA THR A 635 -7.37 9.13 -13.88
C THR A 635 -6.89 10.42 -13.22
N LEU A 636 -6.29 11.32 -13.98
CA LEU A 636 -5.83 12.62 -13.50
C LEU A 636 -7.01 13.48 -13.02
N LYS A 637 -8.10 13.54 -13.80
CA LYS A 637 -9.34 14.22 -13.39
C LYS A 637 -9.88 13.68 -12.07
N GLN A 638 -9.87 12.36 -11.88
CA GLN A 638 -10.28 11.75 -10.60
C GLN A 638 -9.36 12.16 -9.44
N PHE A 639 -8.04 12.18 -9.65
CA PHE A 639 -7.10 12.56 -8.59
C PHE A 639 -7.26 14.03 -8.19
N ILE A 640 -7.43 14.92 -9.17
CA ILE A 640 -7.71 16.34 -8.94
C ILE A 640 -9.05 16.53 -8.21
N ALA A 641 -10.09 15.80 -8.61
CA ALA A 641 -11.40 15.89 -7.95
C ALA A 641 -11.32 15.50 -6.47
N MET A 642 -10.61 14.42 -6.14
CA MET A 642 -10.45 13.98 -4.74
C MET A 642 -9.52 14.89 -3.94
N TRP A 643 -8.55 15.55 -4.59
CA TRP A 643 -7.78 16.62 -3.97
C TRP A 643 -8.69 17.80 -3.60
N ASN A 644 -9.54 18.25 -4.52
CA ASN A 644 -10.48 19.34 -4.26
C ASN A 644 -11.48 19.00 -3.15
N GLU A 645 -11.95 17.75 -3.09
CA GLU A 645 -12.77 17.26 -1.98
C GLU A 645 -12.02 17.34 -0.64
N ASN A 646 -10.74 16.97 -0.61
CA ASN A 646 -9.91 17.10 0.60
C ASN A 646 -9.80 18.55 1.09
N VAL A 647 -9.67 19.51 0.16
CA VAL A 647 -9.64 20.96 0.45
C VAL A 647 -11.00 21.44 0.96
N ALA A 648 -12.10 20.99 0.33
CA ALA A 648 -13.45 21.35 0.77
C ALA A 648 -13.73 20.88 2.22
N ARG A 649 -13.26 19.68 2.58
CA ARG A 649 -13.34 19.18 3.96
C ARG A 649 -12.53 20.03 4.92
N ALA A 650 -11.29 20.37 4.57
CA ALA A 650 -10.46 21.25 5.41
C ALA A 650 -11.17 22.57 5.73
N ARG A 651 -11.77 23.22 4.73
CA ARG A 651 -12.59 24.41 4.91
C ARG A 651 -13.75 24.18 5.89
N LYS A 652 -14.53 23.12 5.67
CA LYS A 652 -15.68 22.79 6.51
C LYS A 652 -15.28 22.66 7.98
N PHE A 653 -14.19 21.94 8.25
CA PHE A 653 -13.67 21.78 9.60
C PHE A 653 -13.16 23.08 10.22
N ALA A 654 -12.56 23.97 9.44
CA ALA A 654 -12.19 25.30 9.90
C ALA A 654 -13.41 26.18 10.23
N GLU A 655 -14.51 26.05 9.47
CA GLU A 655 -15.77 26.76 9.78
C GLU A 655 -16.45 26.22 11.05
N GLU A 656 -16.38 24.91 11.28
CA GLU A 656 -16.87 24.29 12.51
C GLU A 656 -16.05 24.73 13.73
N ALA A 657 -14.72 24.68 13.63
CA ALA A 657 -13.82 25.07 14.73
C ALA A 657 -13.85 26.58 15.07
N LYS A 658 -14.37 27.45 14.20
CA LYS A 658 -14.61 28.87 14.52
C LYS A 658 -15.87 29.11 15.35
N LYS A 659 -16.77 28.12 15.41
CA LYS A 659 -18.03 28.20 16.17
C LYS A 659 -17.89 27.63 17.59
N GLU A 660 -16.91 26.75 17.78
CA GLU A 660 -16.39 26.30 19.09
C GLU A 660 -15.58 27.43 19.75
#